data_AF-A0A953BNF6-F1
#
_entry.id   AF-A0A953BNF6-F1
#
_cell.length_a   1.000
_cell.length_b   1.000
_cell.length_c   1.000
_cell.angle_alpha   90.00
_cell.angle_beta   90.00
_cell.angle_gamma   90.00
#
_symmetry.space_group_name_H-M   'P 1'
#
loop_
_entity.id
_entity.type
_entity.pdbx_description
1 polymer ?
#
loop_
_entity_poly.entity_id
_entity_poly.type
_entity_poly.pdbx_seq_one_letter_code
_entity_poly.pdbx_strand_id
1 'polypeptide(L)'
;MALGQGKGQARDSAAIYLAAFGKHPGWDDHIEDIGIETETLATVRRIIYTECISGNIDSGAWEKLSDDQRLPAFAHEFVWWLAPSGKEPPRVIVGRLWSSRDGKGRSKYPMAVYCQGDGIPLSVMAREVPPALADVERACVEASSADAVRAAIDQARSQLRARFAKPSDSAPGRVPTPAEAIAPREIAALLDRPEFGDRVGPIREGLARAFYAVEREMGVFIPIGSDSKRSKSATRSGAEVRAAHLRLPALGSTPAQSAMVWISLLSRRLAESASILAISPRDGAFVDVVAGEPGVAHLFGMRASATGFPLTTDVPYAIDDSFRTRVADWSARWSGAEPVSAPPPPPPPASTPSPKPSPAPSPSSPLPPAQGAAAKDSFEPATSASPSSPPPASHPPVGAVSTPSVGSRSSLPRLVAVAGVVAAVGVGAWLVSRGGEDLKPVDQGPLVAGEPGNKTPDSGSPPVMPDIDTQQQRQERERIQEETRLAEQREEQDRQVRKAAEDAERERVQREALAVQKAEEDRRRLEAEQVAQRKEQEAIAAEQEIRRIEAEQAAERLKTQALAAEQASIERAAMVSTLELVGRIIAGGGGLGDSLPDGRTVRDAIDQAKSRPSFAELSDEPAVKSVLSRVSLLEQVRAAEDAEVLLRLARPPSDGSFGVVLAAAERLTDLGWPAGLSDWSAPVSLAQELGKVAGSPAPEHAVPGMAERAAAVARSMWTFQWRSIDPGDQSALAAGVLALAEMGVDPRSLESIDRYNLMVVELRTIASSHDGDVRAGANDFVTRAASLNGLPGPAQDQIVQVQAAITSDQSSAAAVPVVERLGPGSLPEGRRWSVQAGGDGWVIYAPPPGSSIYSPISFVRVETPRGASYVQSNEVSLGLFASLVDAADAWGDVARLGRIEVRADPVRQGPAVWQWDIRRAGQVSGMIPASPQSRPTSRGWFDHDNYMARVAYFEPGREPDPPSRDHPMQYVSPSAAFHVARLAGCRLPTVEEAAAVRAIDAADQPNRRDQSWGLANDFLWRRTAGRDISKWLDGGIFVPQGERPPRRDKALPAVNTDDGFIFFRPVGSTTDGFSVRDAIGNVAEFVFLDTLAQDQLPLDPVAMREAINRSESIQIVGGSALSPSEVDPNRPYSVQPSVADGGFSDVGFRLAFDATGSIDLASLTQSLREKCLGLQIVQKIDK
;
A
#
# COMPACT_ATOMS: atom_id res chain seq x y z
N MET A 1 -33.45 16.20 -3.73
CA MET A 1 -33.66 15.46 -5.01
C MET A 1 -33.85 13.98 -4.69
N ALA A 2 -34.41 13.17 -5.61
CA ALA A 2 -34.63 11.75 -5.38
C ALA A 2 -33.40 10.93 -5.80
N LEU A 3 -32.71 10.33 -4.82
CA LEU A 3 -31.83 9.18 -5.03
C LEU A 3 -32.42 8.01 -4.25
N GLY A 4 -32.70 6.92 -4.96
CA GLY A 4 -33.56 5.84 -4.46
C GLY A 4 -32.86 4.88 -3.51
N GLN A 5 -33.64 4.27 -2.61
CA GLN A 5 -33.20 3.08 -1.88
C GLN A 5 -32.91 1.95 -2.86
N GLY A 6 -31.63 1.69 -3.12
CA GLY A 6 -31.16 0.51 -3.83
C GLY A 6 -31.40 -0.75 -3.01
N LYS A 7 -32.62 -1.30 -3.05
CA LYS A 7 -32.88 -2.66 -2.57
C LYS A 7 -31.92 -3.62 -3.28
N GLY A 8 -31.23 -4.46 -2.51
CA GLY A 8 -30.18 -5.32 -3.03
C GLY A 8 -30.65 -6.20 -4.19
N GLN A 9 -30.19 -5.88 -5.39
CA GLN A 9 -30.12 -6.85 -6.49
C GLN A 9 -28.98 -7.82 -6.18
N ALA A 10 -29.18 -9.11 -6.46
CA ALA A 10 -28.09 -10.06 -6.46
C ALA A 10 -27.08 -9.68 -7.55
N ARG A 11 -25.78 -9.85 -7.30
CA ARG A 11 -24.74 -9.72 -8.32
C ARG A 11 -24.74 -10.97 -9.19
N ASP A 12 -25.69 -11.06 -10.12
CA ASP A 12 -25.82 -12.18 -11.08
C ASP A 12 -24.77 -12.15 -12.21
N SER A 13 -23.66 -11.42 -12.06
CA SER A 13 -22.57 -11.32 -13.01
C SER A 13 -21.23 -11.77 -12.40
N ALA A 14 -20.51 -12.62 -13.14
CA ALA A 14 -19.18 -13.05 -12.73
C ALA A 14 -18.20 -11.88 -12.76
N ALA A 15 -17.29 -11.80 -11.78
CA ALA A 15 -16.36 -10.69 -11.63
C ALA A 15 -14.93 -11.19 -11.44
N ILE A 16 -13.95 -10.40 -11.89
CA ILE A 16 -12.52 -10.70 -11.75
C ILE A 16 -11.73 -9.49 -11.26
N TYR A 17 -10.86 -9.74 -10.28
CA TYR A 17 -10.10 -8.75 -9.53
C TYR A 17 -8.63 -9.18 -9.46
N LEU A 18 -7.68 -8.25 -9.58
CA LEU A 18 -6.23 -8.54 -9.56
C LEU A 18 -5.50 -7.59 -8.60
N ALA A 19 -4.90 -8.15 -7.56
CA ALA A 19 -4.04 -7.46 -6.61
C ALA A 19 -2.57 -7.87 -6.76
N ALA A 20 -1.67 -6.97 -6.36
CA ALA A 20 -0.23 -7.16 -6.33
C ALA A 20 0.39 -6.51 -5.08
N PHE A 21 1.36 -7.19 -4.46
CA PHE A 21 2.06 -6.72 -3.26
C PHE A 21 3.39 -7.47 -3.08
N GLY A 22 4.21 -7.01 -2.15
CA GLY A 22 5.48 -7.64 -1.78
C GLY A 22 6.70 -6.79 -2.08
N LYS A 23 7.86 -7.40 -2.36
CA LYS A 23 9.12 -6.67 -2.63
C LYS A 23 9.32 -6.38 -4.11
N HIS A 24 9.79 -5.18 -4.47
CA HIS A 24 10.21 -4.85 -5.84
C HIS A 24 11.30 -3.76 -5.85
N PRO A 25 12.30 -3.79 -6.77
CA PRO A 25 13.39 -2.80 -6.80
C PRO A 25 12.96 -1.33 -6.95
N GLY A 26 11.75 -1.07 -7.46
CA GLY A 26 11.18 0.27 -7.61
C GLY A 26 10.67 0.91 -6.31
N TRP A 27 10.63 0.17 -5.20
CA TRP A 27 10.29 0.68 -3.88
C TRP A 27 11.40 0.38 -2.88
N ASP A 28 11.55 1.27 -1.90
CA ASP A 28 12.62 1.23 -0.91
C ASP A 28 12.41 0.14 0.17
N ASP A 29 11.16 -0.32 0.33
CA ASP A 29 10.74 -1.45 1.15
C ASP A 29 9.71 -2.33 0.38
N HIS A 30 8.56 -2.66 0.95
CA HIS A 30 7.47 -3.28 0.19
C HIS A 30 6.86 -2.28 -0.80
N ILE A 31 6.27 -2.79 -1.87
CA ILE A 31 5.39 -2.01 -2.73
C ILE A 31 4.10 -1.68 -1.99
N GLU A 32 3.44 -0.59 -2.40
CA GLU A 32 2.07 -0.31 -1.98
C GLU A 32 1.10 -1.41 -2.43
N ASP A 33 -0.03 -1.57 -1.73
CA ASP A 33 -1.02 -2.59 -2.03
C ASP A 33 -1.86 -2.24 -3.27
N ILE A 34 -1.36 -2.60 -4.45
CA ILE A 34 -2.01 -2.31 -5.72
C ILE A 34 -3.18 -3.29 -5.94
N GLY A 35 -4.39 -2.77 -6.16
CA GLY A 35 -5.53 -3.56 -6.66
C GLY A 35 -6.25 -4.45 -5.65
N ILE A 36 -6.11 -4.20 -4.34
CA ILE A 36 -6.94 -4.86 -3.30
C ILE A 36 -8.35 -4.25 -3.31
N GLU A 37 -9.16 -4.69 -4.27
CA GLU A 37 -10.51 -4.17 -4.53
C GLU A 37 -11.62 -4.91 -3.76
N THR A 38 -11.27 -5.94 -2.96
CA THR A 38 -12.22 -6.79 -2.23
C THR A 38 -11.70 -7.20 -0.85
N GLU A 39 -12.63 -7.40 0.09
CA GLU A 39 -12.35 -7.98 1.42
C GLU A 39 -11.75 -9.39 1.34
N THR A 40 -12.15 -10.18 0.32
CA THR A 40 -11.58 -11.50 0.08
C THR A 40 -10.11 -11.44 -0.35
N LEU A 41 -9.70 -10.51 -1.23
CA LEU A 41 -8.28 -10.31 -1.56
C LEU A 41 -7.48 -9.79 -0.37
N ALA A 42 -8.04 -8.88 0.43
CA ALA A 42 -7.41 -8.40 1.66
C ALA A 42 -7.18 -9.55 2.67
N THR A 43 -8.19 -10.41 2.85
CA THR A 43 -8.14 -11.59 3.74
C THR A 43 -7.13 -12.63 3.25
N VAL A 44 -7.12 -12.94 1.95
CA VAL A 44 -6.20 -13.92 1.38
C VAL A 44 -4.75 -13.41 1.37
N ARG A 45 -4.54 -12.10 1.21
CA ARG A 45 -3.24 -11.44 1.45
C ARG A 45 -2.81 -11.59 2.92
N ARG A 46 -3.68 -11.25 3.88
CA ARG A 46 -3.42 -11.40 5.32
C ARG A 46 -2.93 -12.81 5.64
N ILE A 47 -3.71 -13.82 5.30
CA ILE A 47 -3.46 -15.22 5.67
C ILE A 47 -2.17 -15.74 5.01
N ILE A 48 -2.05 -15.66 3.68
CA ILE A 48 -0.92 -16.27 2.97
C ILE A 48 0.36 -15.44 3.13
N TYR A 49 0.28 -14.12 2.92
CA TYR A 49 1.46 -13.27 2.87
C TYR A 49 1.84 -12.73 4.25
N THR A 50 0.93 -12.01 4.91
CA THR A 50 1.24 -11.30 6.16
C THR A 50 1.47 -12.25 7.33
N GLU A 51 0.69 -13.32 7.46
CA GLU A 51 0.77 -14.26 8.58
C GLU A 51 1.65 -15.46 8.25
N CYS A 52 1.34 -16.21 7.19
CA CYS A 52 2.04 -17.47 6.91
C CYS A 52 3.46 -17.30 6.37
N ILE A 53 3.67 -16.45 5.36
CA ILE A 53 5.01 -16.22 4.80
C ILE A 53 5.89 -15.47 5.80
N SER A 54 5.42 -14.36 6.41
CA SER A 54 6.18 -13.67 7.47
C SER A 54 6.47 -14.60 8.65
N GLY A 55 5.48 -15.32 9.18
CA GLY A 55 5.67 -16.20 10.34
C GLY A 55 6.74 -17.29 10.13
N ASN A 56 6.93 -17.79 8.90
CA ASN A 56 8.03 -18.70 8.57
C ASN A 56 9.40 -17.98 8.44
N ILE A 57 9.42 -16.73 7.97
CA ILE A 57 10.62 -15.88 7.87
C ILE A 57 11.10 -15.42 9.25
N ASP A 58 10.18 -14.99 10.10
CA ASP A 58 10.44 -14.37 11.41
C ASP A 58 10.82 -15.42 12.46
N SER A 59 10.20 -16.61 12.40
CA SER A 59 10.65 -17.78 13.17
C SER A 59 11.93 -18.43 12.63
N GLY A 60 12.46 -17.94 11.49
CA GLY A 60 13.63 -18.52 10.81
C GLY A 60 13.46 -20.00 10.47
N ALA A 61 12.25 -20.41 10.10
CA ALA A 61 11.89 -21.81 9.89
C ALA A 61 12.65 -22.41 8.68
N TRP A 62 12.82 -21.62 7.63
CA TRP A 62 13.45 -22.04 6.38
C TRP A 62 14.98 -21.87 6.37
N GLU A 63 15.52 -21.05 7.26
CA GLU A 63 16.95 -20.93 7.55
C GLU A 63 17.51 -22.15 8.31
N LYS A 64 16.64 -22.98 8.91
CA LYS A 64 17.00 -24.23 9.61
C LYS A 64 17.09 -25.46 8.71
N LEU A 65 16.61 -25.37 7.46
CA LEU A 65 16.72 -26.43 6.45
C LEU A 65 18.12 -26.42 5.81
N SER A 66 18.71 -27.59 5.61
CA SER A 66 19.91 -27.74 4.76
C SER A 66 19.59 -27.49 3.28
N ASP A 67 20.60 -27.19 2.46
CA ASP A 67 20.37 -26.79 1.06
C ASP A 67 19.75 -27.88 0.17
N ASP A 68 19.91 -29.16 0.50
CA ASP A 68 19.21 -30.28 -0.15
C ASP A 68 17.73 -30.41 0.32
N GLN A 69 17.44 -29.97 1.53
CA GLN A 69 16.10 -29.92 2.13
C GLN A 69 15.34 -28.64 1.76
N ARG A 70 15.97 -27.67 1.10
CA ARG A 70 15.46 -26.31 0.89
C ARG A 70 15.31 -25.97 -0.59
N LEU A 71 14.15 -25.44 -0.98
CA LEU A 71 13.95 -24.89 -2.32
C LEU A 71 14.77 -23.59 -2.48
N PRO A 72 15.45 -23.37 -3.62
CA PRO A 72 16.40 -22.25 -3.77
C PRO A 72 15.69 -20.88 -3.77
N ALA A 73 14.51 -20.79 -4.39
CA ALA A 73 13.73 -19.58 -4.56
C ALA A 73 12.26 -19.81 -4.16
N PHE A 74 11.54 -18.75 -3.80
CA PHE A 74 10.11 -18.70 -4.09
C PHE A 74 9.95 -18.69 -5.63
N ALA A 75 9.24 -19.68 -6.15
CA ALA A 75 8.80 -19.77 -7.54
C ALA A 75 7.52 -20.64 -7.54
N HIS A 76 6.40 -20.05 -7.12
CA HIS A 76 5.18 -20.78 -6.75
C HIS A 76 3.95 -20.27 -7.48
N GLU A 77 3.01 -21.18 -7.70
CA GLU A 77 1.64 -20.90 -8.11
C GLU A 77 0.69 -21.63 -7.14
N PHE A 78 -0.45 -21.03 -6.84
CA PHE A 78 -1.51 -21.68 -6.08
C PHE A 78 -2.89 -21.44 -6.67
N VAL A 79 -3.80 -22.36 -6.37
CA VAL A 79 -5.23 -22.19 -6.55
C VAL A 79 -5.91 -22.43 -5.20
N TRP A 80 -6.77 -21.51 -4.77
CA TRP A 80 -7.59 -21.65 -3.58
C TRP A 80 -9.06 -21.68 -3.98
N TRP A 81 -9.73 -22.81 -3.76
CA TRP A 81 -11.18 -22.86 -3.74
C TRP A 81 -11.68 -22.38 -2.38
N LEU A 82 -12.46 -21.29 -2.37
CA LEU A 82 -13.16 -20.81 -1.19
C LEU A 82 -14.62 -21.27 -1.29
N ALA A 83 -15.05 -22.08 -0.32
CA ALA A 83 -16.41 -22.56 -0.25
C ALA A 83 -17.41 -21.40 -0.03
N PRO A 84 -18.60 -21.44 -0.65
CA PRO A 84 -19.57 -20.35 -0.55
C PRO A 84 -20.18 -20.25 0.85
N SER A 85 -20.33 -19.03 1.37
CA SER A 85 -21.04 -18.76 2.61
C SER A 85 -22.50 -18.40 2.32
N GLY A 86 -23.45 -19.18 2.85
CA GLY A 86 -24.88 -18.90 2.75
C GLY A 86 -25.43 -18.85 1.31
N LYS A 87 -25.54 -17.65 0.74
CA LYS A 87 -26.07 -17.39 -0.62
C LYS A 87 -25.03 -16.78 -1.57
N GLU A 88 -23.79 -16.61 -1.14
CA GLU A 88 -22.74 -16.03 -1.98
C GLU A 88 -22.31 -16.99 -3.09
N PRO A 89 -21.90 -16.50 -4.28
CA PRO A 89 -21.28 -17.34 -5.29
C PRO A 89 -19.93 -17.88 -4.77
N PRO A 90 -19.51 -19.08 -5.22
CA PRO A 90 -18.19 -19.59 -4.88
C PRO A 90 -17.09 -18.70 -5.46
N ARG A 91 -15.96 -18.61 -4.75
CA ARG A 91 -14.82 -17.77 -5.14
C ARG A 91 -13.60 -18.66 -5.40
N VAL A 92 -12.85 -18.33 -6.45
CA VAL A 92 -11.58 -18.98 -6.76
C VAL A 92 -10.48 -17.93 -6.73
N ILE A 93 -9.43 -18.18 -5.96
CA ILE A 93 -8.20 -17.39 -6.02
C ILE A 93 -7.17 -18.16 -6.82
N VAL A 94 -6.51 -17.50 -7.77
CA VAL A 94 -5.29 -17.99 -8.42
C VAL A 94 -4.18 -17.00 -8.10
N GLY A 95 -3.09 -17.48 -7.49
CA GLY A 95 -1.99 -16.63 -7.05
C GLY A 95 -0.63 -17.12 -7.54
N ARG A 96 0.30 -16.18 -7.72
CA ARG A 96 1.66 -16.44 -8.19
C ARG A 96 2.65 -15.66 -7.33
N LEU A 97 3.76 -16.31 -6.95
CA LEU A 97 4.82 -15.72 -6.12
C LEU A 97 6.21 -16.03 -6.68
N TRP A 98 7.08 -15.03 -6.70
CA TRP A 98 8.49 -15.16 -7.08
C TRP A 98 9.42 -14.44 -6.11
N SER A 99 10.67 -14.89 -6.05
CA SER A 99 11.70 -14.23 -5.24
C SER A 99 12.03 -12.88 -5.83
N SER A 100 12.05 -11.86 -4.98
CA SER A 100 12.28 -10.47 -5.36
C SER A 100 13.17 -9.79 -4.33
N ARG A 101 13.41 -8.49 -4.50
CA ARG A 101 14.16 -7.63 -3.57
C ARG A 101 13.61 -6.22 -3.62
N ASP A 102 13.75 -5.47 -2.54
CA ASP A 102 13.53 -4.02 -2.58
C ASP A 102 14.72 -3.25 -3.19
N GLY A 103 14.57 -1.94 -3.38
CA GLY A 103 15.62 -1.04 -3.86
C GLY A 103 16.87 -1.00 -2.96
N LYS A 104 16.73 -1.41 -1.69
CA LYS A 104 17.84 -1.64 -0.74
C LYS A 104 18.45 -3.04 -0.82
N GLY A 105 17.99 -3.86 -1.78
CA GLY A 105 18.51 -5.20 -2.07
C GLY A 105 18.04 -6.30 -1.11
N ARG A 106 17.10 -6.03 -0.19
CA ARG A 106 16.66 -7.01 0.82
C ARG A 106 15.67 -7.99 0.19
N SER A 107 15.96 -9.28 0.28
CA SER A 107 15.31 -10.34 -0.53
C SER A 107 14.62 -11.45 0.26
N LYS A 108 14.35 -11.26 1.58
CA LYS A 108 13.65 -12.26 2.41
C LYS A 108 12.22 -12.54 1.95
N TYR A 109 11.53 -11.52 1.46
CA TYR A 109 10.11 -11.57 1.10
C TYR A 109 9.92 -11.65 -0.43
N PRO A 110 8.96 -12.46 -0.93
CA PRO A 110 8.67 -12.55 -2.36
C PRO A 110 7.88 -11.33 -2.87
N MET A 111 7.76 -11.22 -4.20
CA MET A 111 6.67 -10.48 -4.82
C MET A 111 5.52 -11.45 -5.11
N ALA A 112 4.28 -10.97 -5.01
CA ALA A 112 3.06 -11.78 -5.11
C ALA A 112 1.98 -11.05 -5.92
N VAL A 113 1.26 -11.80 -6.76
CA VAL A 113 0.09 -11.30 -7.50
C VAL A 113 -1.05 -12.31 -7.41
N TYR A 114 -2.19 -11.88 -6.86
CA TYR A 114 -3.35 -12.73 -6.57
C TYR A 114 -4.56 -12.24 -7.37
N CYS A 115 -5.24 -13.16 -8.02
CA CYS A 115 -6.42 -12.91 -8.85
C CYS A 115 -7.63 -13.65 -8.27
N GLN A 116 -8.68 -12.91 -7.93
CA GLN A 116 -9.97 -13.45 -7.46
C GLN A 116 -10.96 -13.51 -8.62
N GLY A 117 -11.62 -14.65 -8.80
CA GLY A 117 -12.78 -14.83 -9.67
C GLY A 117 -14.02 -15.22 -8.87
N ASP A 118 -15.05 -14.39 -8.92
CA ASP A 118 -16.35 -14.62 -8.27
C ASP A 118 -17.32 -15.25 -9.27
N GLY A 119 -17.85 -16.43 -8.93
CA GLY A 119 -18.75 -17.19 -9.82
C GLY A 119 -18.08 -17.78 -11.07
N ILE A 120 -16.76 -17.63 -11.23
CA ILE A 120 -16.00 -18.17 -12.35
C ILE A 120 -15.62 -19.65 -12.06
N PRO A 121 -15.89 -20.61 -12.97
CA PRO A 121 -15.61 -22.02 -12.69
C PRO A 121 -14.11 -22.30 -12.46
N LEU A 122 -13.81 -23.21 -11.54
CA LEU A 122 -12.43 -23.60 -11.15
C LEU A 122 -11.55 -23.97 -12.36
N SER A 123 -12.09 -24.72 -13.32
CA SER A 123 -11.39 -25.17 -14.53
C SER A 123 -11.16 -24.06 -15.57
N VAL A 124 -11.89 -22.96 -15.49
CA VAL A 124 -11.63 -21.75 -16.29
C VAL A 124 -10.55 -20.92 -15.60
N MET A 125 -10.68 -20.67 -14.29
CA MET A 125 -9.69 -19.92 -13.51
C MET A 125 -8.29 -20.56 -13.59
N ALA A 126 -8.18 -21.87 -13.37
CA ALA A 126 -6.91 -22.61 -13.44
C ALA A 126 -6.30 -22.72 -14.85
N ARG A 127 -7.03 -22.30 -15.90
CA ARG A 127 -6.57 -22.33 -17.31
C ARG A 127 -6.24 -20.93 -17.85
N GLU A 128 -7.12 -19.96 -17.61
CA GLU A 128 -7.06 -18.63 -18.23
C GLU A 128 -6.17 -17.64 -17.45
N VAL A 129 -6.06 -17.80 -16.11
CA VAL A 129 -5.42 -16.83 -15.23
C VAL A 129 -3.90 -17.04 -15.05
N PRO A 130 -3.37 -18.27 -14.84
CA PRO A 130 -1.93 -18.47 -14.64
C PRO A 130 -1.03 -17.88 -15.75
N PRO A 131 -1.38 -17.95 -17.05
CA PRO A 131 -0.62 -17.29 -18.11
C PRO A 131 -0.57 -15.76 -17.93
N ALA A 132 -1.69 -15.12 -17.59
CA ALA A 132 -1.74 -13.69 -17.36
C ALA A 132 -0.89 -13.28 -16.13
N LEU A 133 -0.85 -14.10 -15.08
CA LEU A 133 0.04 -13.84 -13.93
C LEU A 133 1.52 -14.06 -14.28
N ALA A 134 1.85 -14.96 -15.23
CA ALA A 134 3.21 -15.12 -15.75
C ALA A 134 3.65 -13.93 -16.62
N ASP A 135 2.73 -13.33 -17.37
CA ASP A 135 2.97 -12.09 -18.10
C ASP A 135 3.17 -10.89 -17.14
N VAL A 136 2.41 -10.82 -16.04
CA VAL A 136 2.63 -9.83 -14.97
C VAL A 136 3.97 -10.04 -14.27
N GLU A 137 4.36 -11.27 -13.91
CA GLU A 137 5.69 -11.55 -13.36
C GLU A 137 6.79 -11.02 -14.28
N ARG A 138 6.73 -11.35 -15.58
CA ARG A 138 7.73 -10.92 -16.56
C ARG A 138 7.81 -9.40 -16.64
N ALA A 139 6.67 -8.73 -16.80
CA ALA A 139 6.62 -7.27 -16.88
C ALA A 139 7.11 -6.59 -15.58
N CYS A 140 6.81 -7.14 -14.41
CA CYS A 140 7.32 -6.64 -13.14
C CYS A 140 8.83 -6.89 -12.97
N VAL A 141 9.37 -8.03 -13.44
CA VAL A 141 10.81 -8.33 -13.38
C VAL A 141 11.62 -7.47 -14.36
N GLU A 142 11.02 -7.10 -15.51
CA GLU A 142 11.60 -6.17 -16.48
C GLU A 142 11.47 -4.70 -16.05
N ALA A 143 10.49 -4.35 -15.22
CA ALA A 143 10.28 -3.01 -14.70
C ALA A 143 11.33 -2.58 -13.66
N SER A 144 11.90 -1.39 -13.85
CA SER A 144 12.90 -0.76 -12.97
C SER A 144 12.37 0.41 -12.12
N SER A 145 11.09 0.78 -12.27
CA SER A 145 10.43 1.87 -11.54
C SER A 145 9.04 1.47 -11.04
N ALA A 146 8.55 2.19 -10.02
CA ALA A 146 7.22 1.97 -9.45
C ALA A 146 6.09 2.13 -10.49
N ASP A 147 6.16 3.16 -11.33
CA ASP A 147 5.13 3.46 -12.33
C ASP A 147 5.05 2.40 -13.44
N ALA A 148 6.18 1.82 -13.83
CA ALA A 148 6.19 0.71 -14.79
C ALA A 148 5.51 -0.56 -14.20
N VAL A 149 5.67 -0.81 -12.90
CA VAL A 149 4.96 -1.89 -12.20
C VAL A 149 3.46 -1.60 -12.11
N ARG A 150 3.06 -0.39 -11.69
CA ARG A 150 1.64 0.04 -11.67
C ARG A 150 0.98 -0.17 -13.04
N ALA A 151 1.60 0.36 -14.10
CA ALA A 151 1.11 0.24 -15.47
C ALA A 151 0.96 -1.22 -15.93
N ALA A 152 1.92 -2.09 -15.62
CA ALA A 152 1.84 -3.51 -15.95
C ALA A 152 0.67 -4.23 -15.25
N ILE A 153 0.45 -3.93 -13.97
CA ILE A 153 -0.64 -4.52 -13.17
C ILE A 153 -2.00 -4.02 -13.65
N ASP A 154 -2.15 -2.72 -13.90
CA ASP A 154 -3.43 -2.13 -14.36
C ASP A 154 -3.76 -2.53 -15.81
N GLN A 155 -2.75 -2.69 -16.67
CA GLN A 155 -2.91 -3.31 -17.99
C GLN A 155 -3.43 -4.74 -17.87
N ALA A 156 -2.83 -5.57 -17.01
CA ALA A 156 -3.26 -6.95 -16.80
C ALA A 156 -4.66 -7.05 -16.16
N ARG A 157 -4.99 -6.20 -15.18
CA ARG A 157 -6.34 -6.12 -14.58
C ARG A 157 -7.37 -5.76 -15.64
N SER A 158 -7.04 -4.82 -16.53
CA SER A 158 -7.90 -4.41 -17.65
C SER A 158 -8.10 -5.53 -18.68
N GLN A 159 -7.03 -6.24 -19.05
CA GLN A 159 -7.09 -7.39 -19.96
C GLN A 159 -7.90 -8.56 -19.39
N LEU A 160 -7.70 -8.89 -18.10
CA LEU A 160 -8.47 -9.92 -17.40
C LEU A 160 -9.96 -9.55 -17.36
N ARG A 161 -10.30 -8.32 -16.93
CA ARG A 161 -11.68 -7.83 -16.96
C ARG A 161 -12.29 -7.93 -18.35
N ALA A 162 -11.59 -7.49 -19.41
CA ALA A 162 -12.08 -7.58 -20.78
C ALA A 162 -12.26 -9.03 -21.30
N ARG A 163 -11.46 -9.98 -20.80
CA ARG A 163 -11.58 -11.43 -21.12
C ARG A 163 -12.82 -12.05 -20.50
N PHE A 164 -13.17 -11.66 -19.27
CA PHE A 164 -14.26 -12.24 -18.49
C PHE A 164 -15.58 -11.43 -18.50
N ALA A 165 -15.57 -10.17 -18.95
CA ALA A 165 -16.77 -9.34 -19.08
C ALA A 165 -17.72 -9.74 -20.23
N LYS A 166 -17.34 -10.71 -21.07
CA LYS A 166 -18.23 -11.26 -22.10
C LYS A 166 -19.12 -12.33 -21.47
N PRO A 167 -20.46 -12.23 -21.54
CA PRO A 167 -21.31 -13.36 -21.21
C PRO A 167 -21.01 -14.50 -22.20
N SER A 168 -20.75 -15.70 -21.69
CA SER A 168 -20.68 -16.89 -22.54
C SER A 168 -22.08 -17.30 -22.98
N ASP A 169 -22.23 -17.81 -24.21
CA ASP A 169 -23.53 -18.25 -24.78
C ASP A 169 -24.16 -19.46 -24.07
N SER A 170 -23.59 -19.93 -22.96
CA SER A 170 -24.23 -20.84 -22.02
C SER A 170 -25.33 -20.10 -21.24
N ALA A 171 -26.56 -20.60 -21.32
CA ALA A 171 -27.73 -20.11 -20.57
C ALA A 171 -27.44 -19.93 -19.05
N PRO A 172 -28.16 -19.01 -18.36
CA PRO A 172 -27.97 -18.76 -16.92
C PRO A 172 -28.16 -20.06 -16.13
N GLY A 173 -27.05 -20.60 -15.64
CA GLY A 173 -26.96 -21.96 -15.13
C GLY A 173 -25.98 -22.07 -13.97
N ARG A 174 -26.17 -23.11 -13.16
CA ARG A 174 -25.34 -23.43 -11.98
C ARG A 174 -23.86 -23.46 -12.36
N VAL A 175 -23.06 -22.62 -11.71
CA VAL A 175 -21.58 -22.66 -11.78
C VAL A 175 -21.13 -24.08 -11.41
N PRO A 176 -20.36 -24.78 -12.25
CA PRO A 176 -19.88 -26.11 -11.93
C PRO A 176 -19.07 -26.16 -10.63
N THR A 177 -19.35 -27.16 -9.81
CA THR A 177 -18.61 -27.44 -8.57
C THR A 177 -17.16 -27.86 -8.87
N PRO A 178 -16.26 -27.84 -7.87
CA PRO A 178 -14.89 -28.33 -8.06
C PRO A 178 -14.83 -29.79 -8.48
N ALA A 179 -15.75 -30.63 -8.01
CA ALA A 179 -15.87 -32.01 -8.46
C ALA A 179 -16.14 -32.07 -9.98
N GLU A 180 -17.04 -31.24 -10.49
CA GLU A 180 -17.38 -31.17 -11.92
C GLU A 180 -16.27 -30.55 -12.81
N ALA A 181 -15.17 -30.07 -12.24
CA ALA A 181 -14.06 -29.44 -12.98
C ALA A 181 -13.23 -30.41 -13.87
N ILE A 182 -13.35 -31.73 -13.69
CA ILE A 182 -12.65 -32.77 -14.49
C ILE A 182 -13.63 -33.87 -14.89
N ALA A 183 -13.56 -34.29 -16.16
CA ALA A 183 -14.44 -35.33 -16.69
C ALA A 183 -14.06 -36.74 -16.17
N PRO A 184 -15.02 -37.64 -15.91
CA PRO A 184 -14.77 -39.00 -15.38
C PRO A 184 -13.67 -39.78 -16.12
N ARG A 185 -13.68 -39.76 -17.46
CA ARG A 185 -12.67 -40.43 -18.29
C ARG A 185 -11.23 -39.97 -18.04
N GLU A 186 -11.02 -38.71 -17.64
CA GLU A 186 -9.70 -38.14 -17.39
C GLU A 186 -9.20 -38.54 -16.00
N ILE A 187 -10.11 -38.73 -15.04
CA ILE A 187 -9.81 -39.24 -13.69
C ILE A 187 -9.21 -40.65 -13.77
N ALA A 188 -9.74 -41.51 -14.63
CA ALA A 188 -9.19 -42.85 -14.84
C ALA A 188 -7.69 -42.84 -15.18
N ALA A 189 -7.28 -41.94 -16.08
CA ALA A 189 -5.87 -41.76 -16.47
C ALA A 189 -5.03 -41.10 -15.36
N LEU A 190 -5.60 -40.13 -14.64
CA LEU A 190 -4.91 -39.43 -13.54
C LEU A 190 -4.65 -40.35 -12.34
N LEU A 191 -5.55 -41.30 -12.05
CA LEU A 191 -5.41 -42.24 -10.91
C LEU A 191 -4.50 -43.45 -11.22
N ASP A 192 -4.21 -43.74 -12.49
CA ASP A 192 -3.23 -44.76 -12.91
C ASP A 192 -1.85 -44.17 -13.26
N ARG A 193 -1.58 -42.92 -12.85
CA ARG A 193 -0.29 -42.27 -13.04
C ARG A 193 0.84 -42.97 -12.25
N PRO A 194 2.01 -43.24 -12.87
CA PRO A 194 3.13 -43.94 -12.22
C PRO A 194 3.70 -43.20 -11.01
N GLU A 195 3.42 -41.90 -10.87
CA GLU A 195 3.72 -41.09 -9.68
C GLU A 195 3.03 -41.59 -8.39
N PHE A 196 2.06 -42.50 -8.48
CA PHE A 196 1.50 -43.23 -7.33
C PHE A 196 2.21 -44.57 -7.02
N GLY A 197 3.33 -44.87 -7.67
CA GLY A 197 4.10 -46.11 -7.47
C GLY A 197 3.42 -47.36 -8.04
N ASP A 198 3.82 -48.52 -7.52
CA ASP A 198 3.41 -49.83 -8.05
C ASP A 198 1.92 -50.15 -7.85
N ARG A 199 1.38 -51.00 -8.74
CA ARG A 199 0.01 -51.52 -8.66
C ARG A 199 -0.10 -52.66 -7.66
N VAL A 200 -1.04 -52.55 -6.73
CA VAL A 200 -1.43 -53.58 -5.76
C VAL A 200 -2.91 -53.88 -5.98
N GLY A 201 -3.17 -54.91 -6.78
CA GLY A 201 -4.51 -55.20 -7.28
C GLY A 201 -4.99 -54.13 -8.29
N PRO A 202 -6.24 -53.63 -8.20
CA PRO A 202 -6.81 -52.72 -9.19
C PRO A 202 -6.24 -51.30 -9.15
N ILE A 203 -5.58 -50.90 -8.07
CA ILE A 203 -5.09 -49.53 -7.80
C ILE A 203 -3.57 -49.49 -7.58
N ARG A 204 -3.01 -48.29 -7.46
CA ARG A 204 -1.61 -48.06 -7.05
C ARG A 204 -1.48 -47.84 -5.54
N GLU A 205 -0.41 -48.34 -4.94
CA GLU A 205 -0.25 -48.33 -3.47
C GLU A 205 -0.08 -46.90 -2.92
N GLY A 206 0.61 -46.00 -3.64
CA GLY A 206 0.71 -44.59 -3.28
C GLY A 206 -0.64 -43.88 -3.28
N LEU A 207 -1.58 -44.29 -4.16
CA LEU A 207 -2.94 -43.76 -4.18
C LEU A 207 -3.74 -44.21 -2.94
N ALA A 208 -3.55 -45.46 -2.51
CA ALA A 208 -4.11 -45.95 -1.26
C ALA A 208 -3.56 -45.17 -0.06
N ARG A 209 -2.25 -44.87 -0.04
CA ARG A 209 -1.60 -44.05 1.01
C ARG A 209 -2.09 -42.61 1.04
N ALA A 210 -2.25 -41.98 -0.12
CA ALA A 210 -2.83 -40.64 -0.23
C ALA A 210 -4.26 -40.61 0.37
N PHE A 211 -5.16 -41.50 -0.05
CA PHE A 211 -6.52 -41.52 0.50
C PHE A 211 -6.62 -42.04 1.94
N TYR A 212 -5.67 -42.85 2.41
CA TYR A 212 -5.54 -43.20 3.83
C TYR A 212 -5.19 -41.99 4.69
N ALA A 213 -4.26 -41.14 4.22
CA ALA A 213 -3.94 -39.88 4.87
C ALA A 213 -5.11 -38.88 4.80
N VAL A 214 -5.92 -38.88 3.72
CA VAL A 214 -7.16 -38.08 3.65
C VAL A 214 -8.18 -38.55 4.70
N GLU A 215 -8.41 -39.86 4.89
CA GLU A 215 -9.29 -40.33 5.98
C GLU A 215 -8.70 -40.08 7.38
N ARG A 216 -7.37 -39.95 7.53
CA ARG A 216 -6.71 -39.72 8.83
C ARG A 216 -6.62 -38.25 9.22
N GLU A 217 -6.05 -37.41 8.36
CA GLU A 217 -5.77 -35.99 8.63
C GLU A 217 -6.98 -35.10 8.27
N MET A 218 -7.57 -35.32 7.09
CA MET A 218 -8.71 -34.53 6.59
C MET A 218 -10.08 -35.11 7.02
N GLY A 219 -10.09 -36.13 7.90
CA GLY A 219 -11.29 -36.85 8.30
C GLY A 219 -12.40 -35.98 8.93
N VAL A 220 -12.06 -34.81 9.48
CA VAL A 220 -13.02 -33.81 10.00
C VAL A 220 -13.82 -33.10 8.91
N PHE A 221 -13.32 -33.08 7.66
CA PHE A 221 -13.99 -32.49 6.51
C PHE A 221 -14.84 -33.51 5.72
N ILE A 222 -14.85 -34.80 6.08
CA ILE A 222 -15.59 -35.85 5.35
C ILE A 222 -17.06 -35.90 5.81
N PRO A 223 -18.05 -35.90 4.89
CA PRO A 223 -19.46 -35.93 5.26
C PRO A 223 -19.89 -37.17 6.07
N ILE A 224 -20.59 -36.91 7.18
CA ILE A 224 -21.14 -37.93 8.07
C ILE A 224 -22.14 -38.80 7.30
N GLY A 225 -21.83 -40.10 7.17
CA GLY A 225 -22.66 -41.10 6.48
C GLY A 225 -21.99 -41.76 5.28
N SER A 226 -20.86 -41.25 4.79
CA SER A 226 -20.18 -41.84 3.61
C SER A 226 -19.26 -43.03 3.96
N ASP A 227 -19.67 -44.24 3.57
CA ASP A 227 -18.86 -45.48 3.42
C ASP A 227 -17.80 -45.82 4.51
N SER A 228 -18.03 -45.45 5.78
CA SER A 228 -17.12 -45.82 6.88
C SER A 228 -17.82 -46.40 8.12
N LYS A 229 -17.54 -47.68 8.40
CA LYS A 229 -17.89 -48.35 9.68
C LYS A 229 -17.09 -47.80 10.89
N ARG A 230 -16.24 -46.79 10.68
CA ARG A 230 -15.49 -46.05 11.72
C ARG A 230 -16.09 -44.68 12.07
N SER A 231 -17.20 -44.26 11.46
CA SER A 231 -17.92 -43.01 11.77
C SER A 231 -18.63 -43.00 13.14
N LYS A 232 -17.93 -43.39 14.22
CA LYS A 232 -18.36 -43.26 15.62
C LYS A 232 -17.59 -42.19 16.42
N SER A 233 -16.69 -41.46 15.77
CA SER A 233 -16.04 -40.26 16.32
C SER A 233 -16.74 -38.95 15.92
N ALA A 234 -17.70 -39.01 14.98
CA ALA A 234 -18.45 -37.87 14.45
C ALA A 234 -19.55 -37.37 15.42
N THR A 235 -19.16 -37.10 16.66
CA THR A 235 -20.02 -36.52 17.72
C THR A 235 -19.21 -35.48 18.52
N ARG A 236 -18.51 -34.61 17.79
CA ARG A 236 -17.80 -33.42 18.32
C ARG A 236 -18.32 -32.18 17.59
N SER A 237 -19.55 -31.78 17.90
CA SER A 237 -20.27 -30.64 17.31
C SER A 237 -19.69 -29.29 17.73
N GLY A 238 -18.53 -28.93 17.17
CA GLY A 238 -17.83 -27.66 17.44
C GLY A 238 -16.43 -27.81 18.04
N ALA A 239 -15.71 -28.90 17.71
CA ALA A 239 -14.26 -28.75 17.65
C ALA A 239 -13.95 -27.82 16.47
N GLU A 240 -13.12 -26.80 16.69
CA GLU A 240 -12.64 -25.93 15.62
C GLU A 240 -11.98 -26.78 14.53
N VAL A 241 -12.44 -26.62 13.28
CA VAL A 241 -12.09 -27.53 12.18
C VAL A 241 -10.72 -27.16 11.64
N ARG A 242 -9.69 -27.62 12.36
CA ARG A 242 -8.29 -27.36 12.03
C ARG A 242 -8.00 -27.68 10.58
N ALA A 243 -7.25 -26.79 9.96
CA ALA A 243 -6.71 -27.06 8.65
C ALA A 243 -5.83 -28.32 8.67
N ALA A 244 -5.87 -29.07 7.57
CA ALA A 244 -5.16 -30.33 7.41
C ALA A 244 -4.38 -30.29 6.09
N HIS A 245 -3.06 -30.55 6.18
CA HIS A 245 -2.11 -30.41 5.09
C HIS A 245 -1.56 -31.77 4.66
N LEU A 246 -1.50 -32.01 3.34
CA LEU A 246 -0.88 -33.16 2.71
C LEU A 246 0.00 -32.72 1.54
N ARG A 247 1.23 -33.25 1.44
CA ARG A 247 2.06 -33.13 0.23
C ARG A 247 1.79 -34.30 -0.71
N LEU A 248 1.45 -34.02 -1.96
CA LEU A 248 0.94 -35.00 -2.92
C LEU A 248 1.67 -34.83 -4.28
N PRO A 249 1.74 -35.85 -5.15
CA PRO A 249 2.40 -35.72 -6.45
C PRO A 249 1.69 -34.72 -7.37
N ALA A 250 2.44 -34.00 -8.21
CA ALA A 250 1.87 -33.14 -9.24
C ALA A 250 1.26 -33.99 -10.38
N LEU A 251 -0.01 -33.75 -10.72
CA LEU A 251 -0.78 -34.59 -11.67
C LEU A 251 -1.19 -33.88 -12.97
N GLY A 252 -1.05 -32.56 -13.06
CA GLY A 252 -1.23 -31.80 -14.30
C GLY A 252 0.07 -31.61 -15.08
N SER A 253 0.03 -30.85 -16.18
CA SER A 253 1.21 -30.33 -16.88
C SER A 253 1.63 -28.92 -16.41
N THR A 254 0.80 -28.28 -15.58
CA THR A 254 1.13 -27.02 -14.90
C THR A 254 0.84 -27.12 -13.39
N PRO A 255 1.42 -26.23 -12.56
CA PRO A 255 1.09 -26.13 -11.14
C PRO A 255 -0.41 -25.90 -10.90
N ALA A 256 -1.00 -24.90 -11.58
CA ALA A 256 -2.42 -24.59 -11.46
C ALA A 256 -3.34 -25.75 -11.91
N GLN A 257 -2.95 -26.52 -12.94
CA GLN A 257 -3.69 -27.72 -13.32
C GLN A 257 -3.54 -28.83 -12.27
N SER A 258 -2.36 -29.01 -11.67
CA SER A 258 -2.16 -29.97 -10.57
C SER A 258 -2.99 -29.62 -9.34
N ALA A 259 -3.06 -28.33 -9.00
CA ALA A 259 -3.94 -27.79 -7.96
C ALA A 259 -5.42 -28.07 -8.28
N MET A 260 -5.87 -27.75 -9.51
CA MET A 260 -7.24 -28.07 -9.97
C MET A 260 -7.56 -29.58 -9.86
N VAL A 261 -6.63 -30.46 -10.25
CA VAL A 261 -6.80 -31.92 -10.14
C VAL A 261 -7.04 -32.33 -8.69
N TRP A 262 -6.19 -31.89 -7.75
CA TRP A 262 -6.32 -32.30 -6.36
C TRP A 262 -7.51 -31.68 -5.65
N ILE A 263 -7.83 -30.41 -5.90
CA ILE A 263 -9.07 -29.79 -5.41
C ILE A 263 -10.29 -30.56 -5.93
N SER A 264 -10.31 -30.93 -7.22
CA SER A 264 -11.41 -31.69 -7.84
C SER A 264 -11.54 -33.11 -7.27
N LEU A 265 -10.43 -33.82 -7.03
CA LEU A 265 -10.43 -35.16 -6.43
C LEU A 265 -10.88 -35.13 -4.95
N LEU A 266 -10.38 -34.17 -4.16
CA LEU A 266 -10.74 -34.05 -2.74
C LEU A 266 -12.19 -33.61 -2.55
N SER A 267 -12.72 -32.73 -3.42
CA SER A 267 -14.13 -32.31 -3.38
C SER A 267 -15.13 -33.42 -3.73
N ARG A 268 -14.67 -34.65 -4.03
CA ARG A 268 -15.49 -35.87 -4.12
C ARG A 268 -15.54 -36.68 -2.81
N ARG A 269 -14.84 -36.23 -1.77
CA ARG A 269 -14.69 -36.90 -0.46
C ARG A 269 -14.90 -35.95 0.71
N LEU A 270 -14.52 -34.70 0.57
CA LEU A 270 -14.75 -33.64 1.56
C LEU A 270 -16.13 -33.00 1.32
N ALA A 271 -16.67 -32.33 2.34
CA ALA A 271 -17.93 -31.60 2.26
C ALA A 271 -17.83 -30.37 1.34
N GLU A 272 -18.95 -29.94 0.74
CA GLU A 272 -19.01 -28.75 -0.13
C GLU A 272 -18.63 -27.45 0.59
N SER A 273 -18.69 -27.43 1.93
CA SER A 273 -18.24 -26.34 2.80
C SER A 273 -16.73 -26.31 3.06
N ALA A 274 -15.95 -27.28 2.55
CA ALA A 274 -14.51 -27.31 2.73
C ALA A 274 -13.81 -26.42 1.69
N SER A 275 -13.24 -25.30 2.13
CA SER A 275 -12.26 -24.55 1.34
C SER A 275 -10.97 -25.37 1.18
N ILE A 276 -10.35 -25.35 0.00
CA ILE A 276 -9.16 -26.13 -0.33
C ILE A 276 -8.13 -25.24 -1.05
N LEU A 277 -7.01 -24.99 -0.40
CA LEU A 277 -5.82 -24.39 -1.00
C LEU A 277 -4.92 -25.49 -1.56
N ALA A 278 -4.39 -25.31 -2.77
CA ALA A 278 -3.36 -26.17 -3.34
C ALA A 278 -2.26 -25.31 -3.97
N ILE A 279 -1.03 -25.45 -3.47
CA ILE A 279 0.14 -24.65 -3.86
C ILE A 279 1.30 -25.55 -4.31
N SER A 280 1.95 -25.19 -5.42
CA SER A 280 3.04 -25.97 -6.03
C SER A 280 4.24 -25.06 -6.38
N PRO A 281 5.49 -25.55 -6.24
CA PRO A 281 6.62 -24.95 -6.94
C PRO A 281 6.43 -25.14 -8.45
N ARG A 282 6.82 -24.16 -9.27
CA ARG A 282 6.61 -24.21 -10.73
C ARG A 282 7.22 -25.43 -11.39
N ASP A 283 8.44 -25.75 -10.98
CA ASP A 283 9.26 -26.85 -11.46
C ASP A 283 9.22 -28.06 -10.50
N GLY A 284 8.22 -28.09 -9.60
CA GLY A 284 8.10 -29.08 -8.53
C GLY A 284 7.27 -30.31 -8.92
N ALA A 285 7.77 -31.50 -8.58
CA ALA A 285 7.06 -32.77 -8.75
C ALA A 285 5.89 -32.99 -7.75
N PHE A 286 5.53 -31.98 -6.95
CA PHE A 286 4.54 -32.08 -5.89
C PHE A 286 3.63 -30.84 -5.79
N VAL A 287 2.53 -31.02 -5.05
CA VAL A 287 1.64 -29.97 -4.57
C VAL A 287 1.45 -30.15 -3.06
N ASP A 288 1.47 -29.04 -2.33
CA ASP A 288 1.03 -28.96 -0.94
C ASP A 288 -0.45 -28.56 -0.93
N VAL A 289 -1.30 -29.41 -0.38
CA VAL A 289 -2.76 -29.21 -0.35
C VAL A 289 -3.23 -29.07 1.09
N VAL A 290 -3.96 -28.00 1.37
CA VAL A 290 -4.52 -27.66 2.67
C VAL A 290 -6.04 -27.55 2.57
N ALA A 291 -6.76 -28.38 3.32
CA ALA A 291 -8.19 -28.19 3.55
C ALA A 291 -8.37 -27.31 4.79
N GLY A 292 -9.27 -26.32 4.75
CA GLY A 292 -9.46 -25.31 5.81
C GLY A 292 -8.67 -24.00 5.60
N GLU A 293 -8.60 -23.16 6.64
CA GLU A 293 -7.82 -21.91 6.63
C GLU A 293 -6.35 -22.18 7.02
N PRO A 294 -5.36 -21.92 6.13
CA PRO A 294 -3.97 -22.30 6.36
C PRO A 294 -3.31 -21.36 7.39
N GLY A 295 -3.01 -21.88 8.57
CA GLY A 295 -2.06 -21.25 9.51
C GLY A 295 -0.58 -21.55 9.17
N VAL A 296 0.35 -20.80 9.77
CA VAL A 296 1.80 -20.72 9.45
C VAL A 296 2.47 -22.07 9.13
N ALA A 297 2.23 -23.11 9.94
CA ALA A 297 2.87 -24.42 9.79
C ALA A 297 2.52 -25.12 8.46
N HIS A 298 1.32 -24.90 7.91
CA HIS A 298 0.88 -25.57 6.67
C HIS A 298 1.56 -25.03 5.41
N LEU A 299 2.09 -23.80 5.47
CA LEU A 299 2.84 -23.18 4.38
C LEU A 299 4.37 -23.24 4.57
N PHE A 300 4.85 -23.93 5.62
CA PHE A 300 6.27 -24.32 5.74
C PHE A 300 6.77 -25.05 4.48
N GLY A 301 5.90 -25.84 3.82
CA GLY A 301 6.19 -26.55 2.57
C GLY A 301 6.72 -25.66 1.44
N MET A 302 6.36 -24.37 1.39
CA MET A 302 6.76 -23.42 0.33
C MET A 302 8.28 -23.23 0.17
N ARG A 303 9.10 -23.67 1.13
CA ARG A 303 10.57 -23.67 0.99
C ARG A 303 11.20 -25.02 1.35
N ALA A 304 10.42 -26.04 1.71
CA ALA A 304 10.91 -27.39 1.93
C ALA A 304 10.88 -28.21 0.63
N SER A 305 12.02 -28.77 0.23
CA SER A 305 12.11 -29.72 -0.89
C SER A 305 11.41 -31.05 -0.54
N ALA A 306 11.31 -31.97 -1.49
CA ALA A 306 10.83 -33.33 -1.21
C ALA A 306 11.72 -34.10 -0.21
N THR A 307 12.99 -33.70 -0.05
CA THR A 307 13.91 -34.23 0.97
C THR A 307 13.60 -33.66 2.36
N GLY A 308 13.29 -32.36 2.44
CA GLY A 308 12.94 -31.68 3.70
C GLY A 308 11.53 -32.00 4.19
N PHE A 309 10.59 -32.27 3.27
CA PHE A 309 9.23 -32.72 3.58
C PHE A 309 8.72 -33.65 2.46
N PRO A 310 8.60 -34.97 2.70
CA PRO A 310 8.34 -35.97 1.67
C PRO A 310 6.88 -36.02 1.21
N LEU A 311 6.62 -36.71 0.09
CA LEU A 311 5.26 -36.92 -0.40
C LEU A 311 4.52 -37.96 0.47
N THR A 312 3.23 -37.72 0.68
CA THR A 312 2.31 -38.60 1.43
C THR A 312 2.19 -40.01 0.81
N THR A 313 2.44 -40.13 -0.49
CA THR A 313 2.51 -41.40 -1.23
C THR A 313 3.66 -42.29 -0.76
N ASP A 314 4.73 -41.69 -0.25
CA ASP A 314 5.99 -42.37 0.01
C ASP A 314 6.08 -42.82 1.48
N VAL A 315 5.29 -42.18 2.36
CA VAL A 315 5.16 -42.52 3.78
C VAL A 315 4.57 -43.94 3.93
N PRO A 316 5.26 -44.88 4.58
CA PRO A 316 4.84 -46.28 4.64
C PRO A 316 3.75 -46.50 5.69
N TYR A 317 2.48 -46.38 5.28
CA TYR A 317 1.33 -46.75 6.11
C TYR A 317 0.97 -48.23 5.99
N ALA A 318 0.67 -48.86 7.12
CA ALA A 318 0.12 -50.22 7.17
C ALA A 318 -1.37 -50.20 6.77
N ILE A 319 -1.63 -50.27 5.46
CA ILE A 319 -2.97 -50.27 4.88
C ILE A 319 -3.47 -51.72 4.74
N ASP A 320 -4.71 -51.96 5.15
CA ASP A 320 -5.40 -53.24 5.00
C ASP A 320 -6.10 -53.36 3.63
N ASP A 321 -6.33 -54.60 3.19
CA ASP A 321 -6.89 -54.84 1.85
C ASP A 321 -8.36 -54.39 1.71
N SER A 322 -9.13 -54.32 2.80
CA SER A 322 -10.49 -53.77 2.75
C SER A 322 -10.48 -52.25 2.48
N PHE A 323 -9.45 -51.55 2.96
CA PHE A 323 -9.19 -50.17 2.58
C PHE A 323 -8.79 -50.05 1.11
N ARG A 324 -7.91 -50.93 0.60
CA ARG A 324 -7.55 -50.96 -0.83
C ARG A 324 -8.77 -51.16 -1.73
N THR A 325 -9.67 -52.08 -1.37
CA THR A 325 -10.94 -52.28 -2.10
C THR A 325 -11.81 -51.02 -2.09
N ARG A 326 -11.99 -50.35 -0.93
CA ARG A 326 -12.77 -49.10 -0.89
C ARG A 326 -12.17 -48.00 -1.78
N VAL A 327 -10.84 -47.86 -1.83
CA VAL A 327 -10.17 -46.90 -2.73
C VAL A 327 -10.39 -47.27 -4.21
N ALA A 328 -10.41 -48.55 -4.55
CA ALA A 328 -10.75 -49.01 -5.89
C ALA A 328 -12.20 -48.68 -6.26
N ASP A 329 -13.15 -48.91 -5.36
CA ASP A 329 -14.57 -48.61 -5.56
C ASP A 329 -14.81 -47.10 -5.75
N TRP A 330 -14.17 -46.24 -4.95
CA TRP A 330 -14.22 -44.79 -5.13
C TRP A 330 -13.64 -44.37 -6.49
N SER A 331 -12.49 -44.92 -6.85
CA SER A 331 -11.81 -44.64 -8.13
C SER A 331 -12.68 -45.03 -9.33
N ALA A 332 -13.30 -46.21 -9.30
CA ALA A 332 -14.21 -46.69 -10.34
C ALA A 332 -15.45 -45.79 -10.48
N ARG A 333 -16.13 -45.48 -9.35
CA ARG A 333 -17.29 -44.59 -9.30
C ARG A 333 -17.00 -43.21 -9.89
N TRP A 334 -15.83 -42.61 -9.60
CA TRP A 334 -15.46 -41.31 -10.14
C TRP A 334 -15.04 -41.35 -11.61
N SER A 335 -14.44 -42.46 -12.04
CA SER A 335 -14.03 -42.69 -13.42
C SER A 335 -15.20 -43.01 -14.36
N GLY A 336 -16.37 -43.35 -13.81
CA GLY A 336 -17.52 -43.85 -14.59
C GLY A 336 -17.35 -45.30 -15.05
N ALA A 337 -16.48 -46.08 -14.38
CA ALA A 337 -16.31 -47.50 -14.62
C ALA A 337 -17.25 -48.32 -13.70
N GLU A 338 -17.62 -49.54 -14.11
CA GLU A 338 -18.40 -50.43 -13.24
C GLU A 338 -17.61 -50.81 -11.97
N PRO A 339 -18.27 -50.88 -10.80
CA PRO A 339 -17.62 -51.24 -9.54
C PRO A 339 -17.18 -52.71 -9.53
N VAL A 340 -16.08 -53.01 -8.84
CA VAL A 340 -15.52 -54.36 -8.80
C VAL A 340 -16.39 -55.26 -7.89
N SER A 341 -17.07 -56.23 -8.48
CA SER A 341 -17.95 -57.15 -7.74
C SER A 341 -17.17 -57.92 -6.67
N ALA A 342 -17.61 -57.81 -5.41
CA ALA A 342 -16.96 -58.46 -4.28
C ALA A 342 -17.23 -59.98 -4.24
N PRO A 343 -16.24 -60.82 -3.91
CA PRO A 343 -16.45 -62.25 -3.71
C PRO A 343 -17.39 -62.50 -2.50
N PRO A 344 -18.22 -63.55 -2.53
CA PRO A 344 -19.19 -63.83 -1.48
C PRO A 344 -18.51 -64.20 -0.15
N PRO A 345 -19.10 -63.83 1.01
CA PRO A 345 -18.54 -64.17 2.31
C PRO A 345 -18.59 -65.69 2.56
N PRO A 346 -17.58 -66.28 3.24
CA PRO A 346 -17.60 -67.68 3.62
C PRO A 346 -18.72 -67.98 4.63
N PRO A 347 -19.27 -69.21 4.65
CA PRO A 347 -20.33 -69.59 5.58
C PRO A 347 -19.84 -69.61 7.03
N PRO A 348 -20.74 -69.36 8.02
CA PRO A 348 -20.37 -69.33 9.43
C PRO A 348 -19.95 -70.73 9.92
N PRO A 349 -18.88 -70.84 10.74
CA PRO A 349 -18.46 -72.11 11.31
C PRO A 349 -19.47 -72.66 12.33
N ALA A 350 -19.63 -73.98 12.36
CA ALA A 350 -20.54 -74.66 13.28
C ALA A 350 -20.06 -74.60 14.75
N SER A 351 -20.99 -74.84 15.68
CA SER A 351 -20.78 -74.65 17.12
C SER A 351 -20.20 -75.89 17.85
N THR A 352 -19.64 -75.63 19.05
CA THR A 352 -19.25 -76.59 20.13
C THR A 352 -17.94 -77.38 19.95
N PRO A 353 -17.30 -77.89 21.03
CA PRO A 353 -17.48 -77.59 22.47
C PRO A 353 -16.18 -77.13 23.19
N SER A 354 -16.30 -76.72 24.46
CA SER A 354 -15.17 -76.28 25.31
C SER A 354 -14.53 -77.43 26.12
N PRO A 355 -13.20 -77.46 26.32
CA PRO A 355 -12.54 -78.27 27.34
C PRO A 355 -12.41 -77.54 28.70
N LYS A 356 -12.10 -78.29 29.77
CA LYS A 356 -11.98 -77.82 31.17
C LYS A 356 -10.52 -77.54 31.61
N PRO A 357 -10.27 -76.86 32.74
CA PRO A 357 -8.95 -76.32 33.13
C PRO A 357 -8.16 -77.16 34.17
N SER A 358 -6.96 -76.67 34.52
CA SER A 358 -6.06 -77.05 35.64
C SER A 358 -4.98 -78.11 35.31
N PRO A 359 -3.88 -78.23 36.09
CA PRO A 359 -3.49 -77.47 37.30
C PRO A 359 -2.10 -76.78 37.24
N ALA A 360 -1.74 -76.08 38.31
CA ALA A 360 -0.35 -75.69 38.63
C ALA A 360 0.31 -76.72 39.57
N PRO A 361 1.65 -76.72 39.70
CA PRO A 361 2.22 -76.31 41.00
C PRO A 361 3.56 -75.54 40.92
N SER A 362 3.93 -74.91 42.04
CA SER A 362 5.27 -74.37 42.38
C SER A 362 6.02 -75.37 43.28
N PRO A 363 7.19 -75.07 43.92
CA PRO A 363 8.17 -73.98 43.74
C PRO A 363 9.63 -74.48 43.62
N SER A 364 10.64 -73.57 43.51
CA SER A 364 11.95 -73.65 44.21
C SER A 364 12.91 -72.49 43.86
N SER A 365 13.76 -72.11 44.82
CA SER A 365 14.95 -71.23 44.70
C SER A 365 16.23 -72.12 44.63
N PRO A 366 17.52 -71.66 44.51
CA PRO A 366 18.08 -70.38 45.01
C PRO A 366 19.23 -69.69 44.20
N LEU A 367 19.67 -68.53 44.72
CA LEU A 367 21.01 -67.91 44.58
C LEU A 367 22.07 -68.70 45.41
N PRO A 368 23.38 -68.36 45.51
CA PRO A 368 24.18 -67.20 45.03
C PRO A 368 25.41 -67.73 44.19
N PRO A 369 26.65 -67.17 44.10
CA PRO A 369 27.25 -65.96 44.70
C PRO A 369 27.98 -64.99 43.74
N ALA A 370 28.45 -63.88 44.32
CA ALA A 370 29.17 -62.79 43.65
C ALA A 370 30.69 -62.82 43.89
N GLN A 371 31.43 -62.24 42.94
CA GLN A 371 32.81 -61.70 43.03
C GLN A 371 32.95 -60.66 41.90
N GLY A 372 33.61 -59.51 42.03
CA GLY A 372 34.17 -58.86 43.23
C GLY A 372 35.46 -58.10 42.92
N ALA A 373 35.54 -56.81 43.29
CA ALA A 373 36.74 -55.95 43.26
C ALA A 373 37.36 -55.65 41.85
N ALA A 374 38.16 -54.59 41.64
CA ALA A 374 38.29 -53.31 42.36
C ALA A 374 38.92 -52.22 41.47
N ALA A 375 38.81 -50.98 41.96
CA ALA A 375 39.34 -49.72 41.42
C ALA A 375 40.85 -49.67 41.08
N LYS A 376 41.19 -48.73 40.18
CA LYS A 376 42.41 -47.89 40.11
C LYS A 376 42.37 -47.01 38.85
N ASP A 377 42.91 -45.79 38.80
CA ASP A 377 43.01 -44.76 39.85
C ASP A 377 43.26 -43.38 39.21
N SER A 378 43.06 -42.31 39.99
CA SER A 378 43.50 -40.91 39.82
C SER A 378 44.28 -40.47 38.55
N PHE A 379 43.85 -39.36 37.92
CA PHE A 379 44.73 -38.19 37.70
C PHE A 379 43.95 -36.88 37.42
N GLU A 380 44.05 -35.94 38.37
CA GLU A 380 43.78 -34.49 38.23
C GLU A 380 45.13 -33.74 38.54
N PRO A 381 45.19 -32.40 38.63
CA PRO A 381 44.89 -31.40 37.59
C PRO A 381 46.05 -30.38 37.39
N ALA A 382 46.02 -29.60 36.30
CA ALA A 382 46.68 -28.28 36.20
C ALA A 382 45.98 -27.43 35.12
N THR A 383 45.67 -26.12 35.21
CA THR A 383 46.13 -24.94 35.98
C THR A 383 47.27 -24.09 35.36
N SER A 384 46.88 -23.10 34.55
CA SER A 384 47.53 -21.78 34.42
C SER A 384 46.45 -20.78 33.94
N ALA A 385 46.04 -19.71 34.65
CA ALA A 385 46.73 -18.66 35.41
C ALA A 385 47.22 -17.48 34.54
N SER A 386 46.76 -16.26 34.87
CA SER A 386 46.92 -15.00 34.12
C SER A 386 48.19 -14.21 34.52
N PRO A 387 48.52 -13.10 33.83
CA PRO A 387 48.06 -11.74 34.22
C PRO A 387 47.56 -10.90 33.00
N SER A 388 46.74 -9.85 33.04
CA SER A 388 46.34 -8.79 34.00
C SER A 388 47.12 -7.45 33.98
N SER A 389 46.60 -6.46 33.22
CA SER A 389 46.33 -5.05 33.65
C SER A 389 47.48 -4.06 33.99
N PRO A 390 47.27 -2.71 34.10
CA PRO A 390 46.19 -1.82 33.61
C PRO A 390 46.69 -0.46 32.93
N PRO A 391 46.38 0.83 33.33
CA PRO A 391 46.18 1.99 32.40
C PRO A 391 47.16 3.20 32.75
N PRO A 392 46.86 4.55 32.73
CA PRO A 392 45.71 5.36 32.26
C PRO A 392 45.96 6.76 31.60
N ALA A 393 44.87 7.35 31.07
CA ALA A 393 44.39 8.76 31.02
C ALA A 393 45.33 10.01 30.99
N SER A 394 45.01 11.00 30.12
CA SER A 394 44.58 12.38 30.49
C SER A 394 44.40 13.35 29.28
N HIS A 395 43.67 14.48 29.50
CA HIS A 395 43.50 15.66 28.61
C HIS A 395 44.28 16.89 29.20
N PRO A 396 44.27 18.14 28.65
CA PRO A 396 43.85 18.67 27.34
C PRO A 396 45.08 19.28 26.54
N PRO A 397 45.40 20.60 26.40
CA PRO A 397 44.63 21.81 26.03
C PRO A 397 45.22 22.76 24.92
N VAL A 398 44.31 23.47 24.22
CA VAL A 398 44.36 24.89 23.74
C VAL A 398 45.55 25.44 22.90
N GLY A 399 45.21 26.15 21.80
CA GLY A 399 46.06 27.12 21.06
C GLY A 399 46.42 26.65 19.64
N ALA A 400 45.97 27.23 18.50
CA ALA A 400 45.76 28.61 18.02
C ALA A 400 47.01 29.27 17.38
N VAL A 401 46.76 30.13 16.36
CA VAL A 401 47.68 31.07 15.68
C VAL A 401 48.53 30.54 14.48
N SER A 402 48.75 31.44 13.51
CA SER A 402 49.74 31.45 12.40
C SER A 402 49.54 30.63 11.11
N THR A 403 49.06 31.36 10.09
CA THR A 403 49.50 31.34 8.68
C THR A 403 50.82 32.15 8.52
N PRO A 404 51.28 32.61 7.32
CA PRO A 404 51.59 31.93 6.05
C PRO A 404 52.99 32.29 5.45
N SER A 405 53.42 31.61 4.38
CA SER A 405 54.24 32.21 3.29
C SER A 405 54.13 31.36 2.01
N VAL A 406 53.82 31.82 0.78
CA VAL A 406 54.03 33.08 0.01
C VAL A 406 55.35 33.14 -0.78
N GLY A 407 55.21 33.20 -2.11
CA GLY A 407 56.14 33.80 -3.07
C GLY A 407 55.36 34.20 -4.33
N SER A 408 55.12 35.48 -4.63
CA SER A 408 56.09 36.52 -5.11
C SER A 408 56.29 36.42 -6.63
N ARG A 409 56.07 37.43 -7.48
CA ARG A 409 55.83 38.91 -7.38
C ARG A 409 55.05 39.34 -8.66
N SER A 410 54.64 40.57 -9.00
CA SER A 410 54.71 41.99 -8.52
C SER A 410 53.69 42.81 -9.39
N SER A 411 53.25 44.06 -9.14
CA SER A 411 53.49 45.11 -8.11
C SER A 411 52.35 46.16 -8.13
N LEU A 412 52.50 47.26 -7.38
CA LEU A 412 51.64 48.46 -7.24
C LEU A 412 52.47 49.73 -7.63
N PRO A 413 52.03 51.02 -7.51
CA PRO A 413 50.87 51.60 -6.81
C PRO A 413 50.11 52.76 -7.51
N ARG A 414 49.25 53.46 -6.74
CA ARG A 414 48.46 54.68 -7.07
C ARG A 414 49.19 55.98 -6.64
N LEU A 415 48.82 57.16 -7.19
CA LEU A 415 48.26 58.36 -6.47
C LEU A 415 48.51 59.76 -7.16
N VAL A 416 47.40 60.41 -7.56
CA VAL A 416 46.97 61.80 -7.22
C VAL A 416 47.71 63.09 -7.71
N ALA A 417 46.88 64.12 -8.01
CA ALA A 417 47.13 65.59 -8.02
C ALA A 417 47.90 66.26 -9.20
N VAL A 418 47.64 67.53 -9.61
CA VAL A 418 46.48 68.46 -9.47
C VAL A 418 46.62 69.66 -10.46
N ALA A 419 45.52 70.39 -10.71
CA ALA A 419 45.41 71.70 -11.39
C ALA A 419 45.62 71.77 -12.93
N GLY A 420 44.90 72.64 -13.66
CA GLY A 420 43.69 73.41 -13.30
C GLY A 420 43.38 74.64 -14.18
N VAL A 421 42.18 75.22 -13.98
CA VAL A 421 41.85 76.68 -14.09
C VAL A 421 41.88 77.33 -15.50
N VAL A 422 40.90 78.11 -16.00
CA VAL A 422 39.48 78.38 -15.66
C VAL A 422 38.82 79.22 -16.80
N ALA A 423 37.50 79.50 -16.70
CA ALA A 423 36.73 80.55 -17.43
C ALA A 423 36.28 80.32 -18.89
N ALA A 424 35.19 80.94 -19.40
CA ALA A 424 33.95 81.48 -18.78
C ALA A 424 32.93 81.93 -19.86
N VAL A 425 31.65 82.13 -19.47
CA VAL A 425 30.55 82.80 -20.22
C VAL A 425 30.03 82.04 -21.47
N GLY A 426 28.73 81.98 -21.80
CA GLY A 426 27.51 82.42 -21.09
C GLY A 426 26.46 83.08 -22.01
N VAL A 427 25.16 82.93 -21.67
CA VAL A 427 23.97 83.47 -22.39
C VAL A 427 23.71 82.78 -23.75
N GLY A 428 22.48 82.53 -24.23
CA GLY A 428 21.13 82.72 -23.67
C GLY A 428 20.07 82.04 -24.56
N ALA A 429 18.78 82.07 -24.18
CA ALA A 429 17.71 81.29 -24.84
C ALA A 429 16.56 82.17 -25.40
N TRP A 430 15.54 81.50 -25.97
CA TRP A 430 14.15 81.98 -26.26
C TRP A 430 13.92 82.70 -27.62
N LEU A 431 12.73 82.73 -28.26
CA LEU A 431 11.72 81.71 -28.68
C LEU A 431 10.65 82.40 -29.61
N VAL A 432 9.55 81.69 -30.01
CA VAL A 432 8.29 82.18 -30.65
C VAL A 432 8.36 82.49 -32.17
N SER A 433 7.78 81.67 -33.09
CA SER A 433 6.37 81.56 -33.63
C SER A 433 5.95 82.69 -34.61
N ARG A 434 5.05 82.57 -35.62
CA ARG A 434 4.00 81.59 -36.10
C ARG A 434 4.20 81.33 -37.62
N GLY A 435 3.56 80.42 -38.38
CA GLY A 435 2.14 80.04 -38.53
C GLY A 435 1.41 81.00 -39.50
N GLY A 436 0.62 80.59 -40.52
CA GLY A 436 0.26 79.25 -41.06
C GLY A 436 -0.84 79.34 -42.15
N GLU A 437 -1.04 78.26 -42.93
CA GLU A 437 -2.15 78.04 -43.92
C GLU A 437 -2.16 79.02 -45.15
N ASP A 438 -2.86 78.82 -46.29
CA ASP A 438 -3.86 77.81 -46.73
C ASP A 438 -3.91 77.69 -48.30
N LEU A 439 -4.78 76.79 -48.81
CA LEU A 439 -5.48 76.75 -50.13
C LEU A 439 -4.88 76.03 -51.37
N LYS A 440 -5.82 75.71 -52.28
CA LYS A 440 -5.89 74.83 -53.48
C LYS A 440 -6.52 75.63 -54.66
N PRO A 441 -6.85 75.08 -55.87
CA PRO A 441 -6.22 74.07 -56.77
C PRO A 441 -6.30 74.47 -58.30
N VAL A 442 -6.09 73.50 -59.22
CA VAL A 442 -6.83 73.28 -60.51
C VAL A 442 -6.48 74.07 -61.82
N ASP A 443 -5.92 73.31 -62.79
CA ASP A 443 -6.32 73.15 -64.22
C ASP A 443 -6.00 74.18 -65.35
N GLN A 444 -6.00 73.64 -66.60
CA GLN A 444 -6.10 74.24 -67.96
C GLN A 444 -4.84 74.68 -68.75
N GLY A 445 -4.89 74.46 -70.08
CA GLY A 445 -3.97 74.96 -71.13
C GLY A 445 -4.54 76.19 -71.86
N PRO A 446 -4.40 76.40 -73.21
CA PRO A 446 -3.81 75.53 -74.25
C PRO A 446 -3.04 76.24 -75.43
N LEU A 447 -2.57 75.45 -76.42
CA LEU A 447 -2.53 75.68 -77.91
C LEU A 447 -1.95 76.97 -78.61
N VAL A 448 -1.08 76.70 -79.61
CA VAL A 448 -1.05 77.25 -81.02
C VAL A 448 -0.23 78.51 -81.44
N ALA A 449 0.82 78.23 -82.26
CA ALA A 449 1.35 78.83 -83.52
C ALA A 449 1.46 80.35 -83.84
N GLY A 450 2.48 80.69 -84.64
CA GLY A 450 2.53 81.90 -85.49
C GLY A 450 3.90 82.18 -86.18
N GLU A 451 3.95 82.20 -87.52
CA GLU A 451 5.00 82.91 -88.31
C GLU A 451 4.57 84.38 -88.58
N PRO A 452 5.43 85.30 -89.12
CA PRO A 452 5.55 85.42 -90.60
C PRO A 452 6.84 86.05 -91.20
N GLY A 453 7.10 85.78 -92.50
CA GLY A 453 7.08 86.87 -93.50
C GLY A 453 8.38 87.50 -94.10
N ASN A 454 8.91 86.87 -95.16
CA ASN A 454 9.06 87.43 -96.54
C ASN A 454 9.94 88.68 -96.85
N LYS A 455 10.82 88.58 -97.88
CA LYS A 455 10.95 89.53 -99.03
C LYS A 455 11.93 89.11 -100.16
N THR A 456 11.58 89.41 -101.41
CA THR A 456 12.43 89.43 -102.65
C THR A 456 12.40 90.84 -103.30
N PRO A 457 13.16 91.13 -104.39
CA PRO A 457 12.58 91.09 -105.76
C PRO A 457 13.60 90.75 -106.90
N ASP A 458 13.36 91.22 -108.14
CA ASP A 458 13.80 90.67 -109.45
C ASP A 458 14.15 91.77 -110.53
N SER A 459 14.49 91.40 -111.79
CA SER A 459 14.57 92.16 -113.09
C SER A 459 15.96 92.49 -113.73
N GLY A 460 16.02 92.84 -115.03
CA GLY A 460 17.24 93.20 -115.80
C GLY A 460 17.10 93.51 -117.33
N SER A 461 18.24 93.54 -118.08
CA SER A 461 18.43 93.76 -119.56
C SER A 461 18.43 95.23 -120.09
N PRO A 462 18.58 95.51 -121.43
CA PRO A 462 19.79 95.59 -122.31
C PRO A 462 20.00 97.06 -122.86
N PRO A 463 20.28 97.47 -124.15
CA PRO A 463 20.92 96.91 -125.40
C PRO A 463 21.93 97.91 -126.13
N VAL A 464 22.15 97.76 -127.48
CA VAL A 464 22.57 98.75 -128.55
C VAL A 464 23.96 98.62 -129.26
N MET A 465 24.03 98.92 -130.59
CA MET A 465 25.16 98.90 -131.58
C MET A 465 25.20 100.26 -132.38
N PRO A 466 25.77 100.49 -133.61
CA PRO A 466 26.77 99.81 -134.49
C PRO A 466 27.89 100.83 -134.99
N ASP A 467 28.48 100.99 -136.20
CA ASP A 467 28.42 100.36 -137.56
C ASP A 467 29.60 100.68 -138.56
N ILE A 468 29.66 99.94 -139.69
CA ILE A 468 29.98 100.17 -141.16
C ILE A 468 30.63 101.53 -141.67
N ASP A 469 31.45 101.67 -142.76
CA ASP A 469 31.66 100.89 -144.03
C ASP A 469 33.03 101.00 -144.81
N THR A 470 33.16 100.16 -145.86
CA THR A 470 33.85 100.18 -147.20
C THR A 470 35.28 100.73 -147.51
N GLN A 471 36.09 99.80 -148.05
CA GLN A 471 36.87 99.84 -149.31
C GLN A 471 37.47 101.15 -149.87
N GLN A 472 38.82 101.19 -149.96
CA GLN A 472 39.55 100.98 -151.23
C GLN A 472 40.94 100.39 -150.94
N GLN A 473 41.24 99.18 -151.45
CA GLN A 473 42.08 98.94 -152.63
C GLN A 473 43.53 99.46 -152.46
N ARG A 474 44.60 98.68 -152.27
CA ARG A 474 45.02 97.30 -152.64
C ARG A 474 46.45 97.32 -153.25
N GLN A 475 46.98 98.48 -153.67
CA GLN A 475 48.17 98.52 -154.56
C GLN A 475 49.46 99.13 -153.97
N GLU A 476 49.45 100.18 -153.15
CA GLU A 476 50.69 100.76 -152.59
C GLU A 476 51.26 99.95 -151.40
N ARG A 477 51.20 98.62 -151.50
CA ARG A 477 51.40 97.67 -150.39
C ARG A 477 52.77 97.01 -150.38
N GLU A 478 53.57 97.18 -151.43
CA GLU A 478 54.68 96.25 -151.74
C GLU A 478 56.09 96.86 -151.71
N ARG A 479 56.25 98.19 -151.48
CA ARG A 479 57.57 98.84 -151.65
C ARG A 479 58.14 99.60 -150.45
N ILE A 480 57.31 100.21 -149.61
CA ILE A 480 57.78 100.89 -148.37
C ILE A 480 57.88 99.90 -147.19
N GLN A 481 57.36 98.68 -147.35
CA GLN A 481 57.40 97.62 -146.33
C GLN A 481 58.79 97.00 -146.07
N GLU A 482 59.77 97.15 -146.97
CA GLU A 482 61.02 96.40 -146.86
C GLU A 482 62.12 97.12 -146.07
N GLU A 483 62.36 98.42 -146.34
CA GLU A 483 63.44 99.17 -145.66
C GLU A 483 63.12 99.46 -144.19
N THR A 484 61.88 99.86 -143.87
CA THR A 484 61.45 100.16 -142.47
C THR A 484 61.61 98.95 -141.56
N ARG A 485 61.33 97.74 -142.08
CA ARG A 485 61.33 96.49 -141.32
C ARG A 485 62.71 96.13 -140.74
N LEU A 486 63.80 96.57 -141.38
CA LEU A 486 65.17 96.35 -140.90
C LEU A 486 65.59 97.34 -139.80
N ALA A 487 64.95 98.50 -139.70
CA ALA A 487 65.13 99.42 -138.58
C ALA A 487 64.34 98.94 -137.35
N GLU A 488 63.06 98.59 -137.54
CA GLU A 488 62.16 98.10 -136.48
C GLU A 488 62.72 96.85 -135.78
N GLN A 489 63.30 95.90 -136.53
CA GLN A 489 63.86 94.66 -135.97
C GLN A 489 64.93 94.87 -134.90
N ARG A 490 65.70 95.97 -134.93
CA ARG A 490 66.73 96.24 -133.90
C ARG A 490 66.15 96.88 -132.65
N GLU A 491 65.22 97.83 -132.79
CA GLU A 491 64.59 98.49 -131.63
C GLU A 491 63.61 97.55 -130.91
N GLU A 492 63.03 96.58 -131.64
CA GLU A 492 62.20 95.53 -131.05
C GLU A 492 63.03 94.53 -130.22
N GLN A 493 64.22 94.15 -130.67
CA GLN A 493 65.06 93.17 -129.98
C GLN A 493 65.52 93.67 -128.60
N ASP A 494 65.94 94.93 -128.48
CA ASP A 494 66.32 95.53 -127.20
C ASP A 494 65.12 95.73 -126.25
N ARG A 495 63.92 96.01 -126.80
CA ARG A 495 62.66 96.05 -126.01
C ARG A 495 62.33 94.68 -125.40
N GLN A 496 62.46 93.60 -126.18
CA GLN A 496 62.12 92.25 -125.72
C GLN A 496 63.05 91.76 -124.61
N VAL A 497 64.36 92.05 -124.68
CA VAL A 497 65.32 91.70 -123.62
C VAL A 497 65.01 92.40 -122.30
N ARG A 498 64.66 93.70 -122.33
CA ARG A 498 64.27 94.43 -121.11
C ARG A 498 63.00 93.87 -120.48
N LYS A 499 61.96 93.62 -121.29
CA LYS A 499 60.68 93.12 -120.79
C LYS A 499 60.81 91.74 -120.13
N ALA A 500 61.59 90.83 -120.73
CA ALA A 500 61.84 89.50 -120.18
C ALA A 500 62.51 89.53 -118.79
N ALA A 501 63.33 90.54 -118.49
CA ALA A 501 63.95 90.70 -117.18
C ALA A 501 62.95 91.21 -116.11
N GLU A 502 62.04 92.13 -116.47
CA GLU A 502 61.03 92.66 -115.55
C GLU A 502 59.92 91.64 -115.23
N ASP A 503 59.48 90.85 -116.22
CA ASP A 503 58.47 89.81 -116.03
C ASP A 503 59.01 88.65 -115.14
N ALA A 504 60.30 88.30 -115.26
CA ALA A 504 60.94 87.25 -114.44
C ALA A 504 61.07 87.63 -112.96
N GLU A 505 61.41 88.89 -112.65
CA GLU A 505 61.50 89.37 -111.25
C GLU A 505 60.11 89.39 -110.59
N ARG A 506 59.07 89.79 -111.34
CA ARG A 506 57.68 89.74 -110.88
C ARG A 506 57.24 88.31 -110.55
N GLU A 507 57.57 87.32 -111.38
CA GLU A 507 57.23 85.93 -111.11
C GLU A 507 57.88 85.40 -109.82
N ARG A 508 59.13 85.78 -109.52
CA ARG A 508 59.79 85.35 -108.27
C ARG A 508 59.09 85.93 -107.04
N VAL A 509 58.87 87.25 -107.01
CA VAL A 509 58.22 87.93 -105.89
C VAL A 509 56.79 87.41 -105.67
N GLN A 510 56.06 87.12 -106.75
CA GLN A 510 54.68 86.63 -106.65
C GLN A 510 54.60 85.18 -106.14
N ARG A 511 55.60 84.33 -106.45
CA ARG A 511 55.72 82.98 -105.85
C ARG A 511 56.11 83.03 -104.38
N GLU A 512 57.02 83.93 -103.99
CA GLU A 512 57.43 84.10 -102.58
C GLU A 512 56.25 84.59 -101.71
N ALA A 513 55.45 85.54 -102.21
CA ALA A 513 54.23 86.00 -101.53
C ALA A 513 53.20 84.87 -101.31
N LEU A 514 52.93 84.06 -102.35
CA LEU A 514 52.02 82.91 -102.26
C LEU A 514 52.53 81.81 -101.31
N ALA A 515 53.84 81.59 -101.26
CA ALA A 515 54.45 80.62 -100.34
C ALA A 515 54.30 81.04 -98.87
N VAL A 516 54.54 82.33 -98.56
CA VAL A 516 54.35 82.87 -97.20
C VAL A 516 52.88 82.82 -96.78
N GLN A 517 51.96 83.22 -97.66
CA GLN A 517 50.53 83.26 -97.35
C GLN A 517 49.98 81.86 -97.04
N LYS A 518 50.36 80.85 -97.83
CA LYS A 518 49.98 79.45 -97.59
C LYS A 518 50.56 78.91 -96.28
N ALA A 519 51.83 79.20 -95.98
CA ALA A 519 52.45 78.77 -94.72
C ALA A 519 51.76 79.36 -93.48
N GLU A 520 51.15 80.55 -93.60
CA GLU A 520 50.39 81.16 -92.50
C GLU A 520 48.97 80.60 -92.33
N GLU A 521 48.31 80.18 -93.41
CA GLU A 521 47.06 79.41 -93.33
C GLU A 521 47.29 78.01 -92.75
N ASP A 522 48.31 77.28 -93.22
CA ASP A 522 48.66 75.96 -92.71
C ASP A 522 49.06 76.02 -91.21
N ARG A 523 49.76 77.08 -90.76
CA ARG A 523 50.05 77.31 -89.33
C ARG A 523 48.78 77.53 -88.51
N ARG A 524 47.88 78.42 -88.96
CA ARG A 524 46.59 78.68 -88.28
C ARG A 524 45.70 77.44 -88.21
N ARG A 525 45.74 76.58 -89.24
CA ARG A 525 44.99 75.33 -89.28
C ARG A 525 45.53 74.32 -88.26
N LEU A 526 46.85 74.18 -88.15
CA LEU A 526 47.49 73.36 -87.12
C LEU A 526 47.22 73.87 -85.70
N GLU A 527 47.26 75.19 -85.48
CA GLU A 527 46.89 75.80 -84.19
C GLU A 527 45.41 75.54 -83.86
N ALA A 528 44.50 75.63 -84.83
CA ALA A 528 43.09 75.31 -84.64
C ALA A 528 42.84 73.82 -84.34
N GLU A 529 43.51 72.91 -85.04
CA GLU A 529 43.42 71.47 -84.78
C GLU A 529 44.01 71.09 -83.41
N GLN A 530 45.13 71.71 -83.00
CA GLN A 530 45.69 71.51 -81.65
C GLN A 530 44.76 72.04 -80.56
N VAL A 531 44.14 73.22 -80.74
CA VAL A 531 43.15 73.76 -79.78
C VAL A 531 41.87 72.91 -79.73
N ALA A 532 41.45 72.34 -80.86
CA ALA A 532 40.32 71.40 -80.90
C ALA A 532 40.65 70.11 -80.14
N GLN A 533 41.78 69.46 -80.45
CA GLN A 533 42.24 68.26 -79.74
C GLN A 533 42.43 68.49 -78.24
N ARG A 534 42.94 69.67 -77.84
CA ARG A 534 43.09 70.01 -76.42
C ARG A 534 41.73 70.13 -75.72
N LYS A 535 40.75 70.79 -76.35
CA LYS A 535 39.37 70.88 -75.82
C LYS A 535 38.67 69.53 -75.78
N GLU A 536 38.93 68.65 -76.74
CA GLU A 536 38.38 67.29 -76.75
C GLU A 536 39.01 66.42 -75.66
N GLN A 537 40.32 66.52 -75.43
CA GLN A 537 41.00 65.87 -74.30
C GLN A 537 40.56 66.45 -72.95
N GLU A 538 40.40 67.77 -72.83
CA GLU A 538 39.88 68.44 -71.63
C GLU A 538 38.41 68.04 -71.36
N ALA A 539 37.59 67.88 -72.41
CA ALA A 539 36.21 67.39 -72.29
C ALA A 539 36.15 65.91 -71.86
N ILE A 540 36.96 65.02 -72.46
CA ILE A 540 37.06 63.61 -72.09
C ILE A 540 37.58 63.46 -70.65
N ALA A 541 38.57 64.25 -70.24
CA ALA A 541 39.07 64.26 -68.87
C ALA A 541 38.01 64.77 -67.87
N ALA A 542 37.27 65.82 -68.22
CA ALA A 542 36.16 66.31 -67.40
C ALA A 542 35.02 65.29 -67.29
N GLU A 543 34.66 64.60 -68.38
CA GLU A 543 33.63 63.55 -68.35
C GLU A 543 34.09 62.32 -67.55
N GLN A 544 35.37 61.96 -67.61
CA GLN A 544 35.95 60.90 -66.78
C GLN A 544 35.96 61.26 -65.29
N GLU A 545 36.33 62.50 -64.92
CA GLU A 545 36.30 62.93 -63.52
C GLU A 545 34.85 63.12 -63.01
N ILE A 546 33.90 63.55 -63.85
CA ILE A 546 32.47 63.55 -63.51
C ILE A 546 31.99 62.12 -63.23
N ARG A 547 32.23 61.16 -64.13
CA ARG A 547 31.86 59.75 -63.93
C ARG A 547 32.56 59.15 -62.70
N ARG A 548 33.78 59.57 -62.38
CA ARG A 548 34.49 59.18 -61.16
C ARG A 548 33.84 59.77 -59.90
N ILE A 549 33.48 61.05 -59.89
CA ILE A 549 32.76 61.69 -58.78
C ILE A 549 31.36 61.06 -58.60
N GLU A 550 30.66 60.73 -59.68
CA GLU A 550 29.40 59.98 -59.64
C GLU A 550 29.58 58.57 -59.08
N ALA A 551 30.66 57.87 -59.46
CA ALA A 551 30.99 56.55 -58.91
C ALA A 551 31.41 56.60 -57.43
N GLU A 552 32.19 57.60 -57.00
CA GLU A 552 32.56 57.82 -55.60
C GLU A 552 31.32 58.20 -54.75
N GLN A 553 30.42 59.04 -55.28
CA GLN A 553 29.13 59.33 -54.63
C GLN A 553 28.21 58.10 -54.60
N ALA A 554 28.16 57.28 -55.65
CA ALA A 554 27.38 56.05 -55.66
C ALA A 554 27.92 55.04 -54.64
N ALA A 555 29.26 54.92 -54.52
CA ALA A 555 29.91 54.08 -53.54
C ALA A 555 29.63 54.54 -52.10
N GLU A 556 29.73 55.85 -51.80
CA GLU A 556 29.44 56.37 -50.47
C GLU A 556 27.93 56.29 -50.12
N ARG A 557 27.04 56.44 -51.11
CA ARG A 557 25.60 56.16 -50.94
C ARG A 557 25.34 54.68 -50.64
N LEU A 558 25.94 53.76 -51.40
CA LEU A 558 25.84 52.31 -51.16
C LEU A 558 26.39 51.90 -49.79
N LYS A 559 27.52 52.48 -49.37
CA LYS A 559 28.13 52.28 -48.05
C LYS A 559 27.26 52.85 -46.92
N THR A 560 26.64 54.01 -47.11
CA THR A 560 25.69 54.59 -46.15
C THR A 560 24.41 53.74 -46.05
N GLN A 561 23.91 53.25 -47.18
CA GLN A 561 22.77 52.31 -47.22
C GLN A 561 23.13 50.95 -46.57
N ALA A 562 24.34 50.44 -46.78
CA ALA A 562 24.83 49.23 -46.14
C ALA A 562 24.93 49.40 -44.62
N LEU A 563 25.50 50.52 -44.13
CA LEU A 563 25.58 50.82 -42.70
C LEU A 563 24.19 50.97 -42.06
N ALA A 564 23.24 51.59 -42.77
CA ALA A 564 21.85 51.72 -42.31
C ALA A 564 21.12 50.36 -42.30
N ALA A 565 21.37 49.49 -43.30
CA ALA A 565 20.82 48.14 -43.34
C ALA A 565 21.44 47.22 -42.28
N GLU A 566 22.74 47.36 -41.99
CA GLU A 566 23.44 46.68 -40.91
C GLU A 566 22.89 47.10 -39.54
N GLN A 567 22.75 48.40 -39.29
CA GLN A 567 22.11 48.93 -38.07
C GLN A 567 20.66 48.43 -37.93
N ALA A 568 19.86 48.46 -38.99
CA ALA A 568 18.49 47.94 -38.98
C ALA A 568 18.45 46.42 -38.74
N SER A 569 19.42 45.67 -39.25
CA SER A 569 19.58 44.23 -39.00
C SER A 569 19.92 43.93 -37.54
N ILE A 570 20.85 44.69 -36.95
CA ILE A 570 21.21 44.61 -35.52
C ILE A 570 20.00 44.94 -34.64
N GLU A 571 19.24 45.99 -34.96
CA GLU A 571 18.03 46.36 -34.22
C GLU A 571 16.89 45.34 -34.37
N ARG A 572 16.75 44.71 -35.54
CA ARG A 572 15.81 43.58 -35.78
C ARG A 572 16.21 42.39 -34.92
N ALA A 573 17.48 41.98 -34.96
CA ALA A 573 18.00 40.84 -34.20
C ALA A 573 17.86 41.04 -32.67
N ALA A 574 18.17 42.25 -32.16
CA ALA A 574 17.99 42.59 -30.76
C ALA A 574 16.51 42.56 -30.33
N MET A 575 15.58 42.96 -31.22
CA MET A 575 14.14 42.88 -30.95
C MET A 575 13.63 41.44 -30.96
N VAL A 576 14.03 40.62 -31.94
CA VAL A 576 13.70 39.18 -31.96
C VAL A 576 14.20 38.49 -30.69
N SER A 577 15.47 38.68 -30.31
CA SER A 577 16.04 38.08 -29.10
C SER A 577 15.31 38.50 -27.81
N THR A 578 14.87 39.77 -27.74
CA THR A 578 14.02 40.26 -26.62
C THR A 578 12.66 39.54 -26.60
N LEU A 579 12.02 39.38 -27.76
CA LEU A 579 10.71 38.72 -27.88
C LEU A 579 10.80 37.21 -27.60
N GLU A 580 11.87 36.54 -28.03
CA GLU A 580 12.16 35.15 -27.67
C GLU A 580 12.41 34.96 -26.18
N LEU A 581 13.08 35.91 -25.52
CA LEU A 581 13.27 35.89 -24.07
C LEU A 581 11.95 36.07 -23.32
N VAL A 582 11.10 37.01 -23.73
CA VAL A 582 9.71 37.13 -23.23
C VAL A 582 8.93 35.84 -23.47
N GLY A 583 9.06 35.23 -24.66
CA GLY A 583 8.44 33.96 -25.02
C GLY A 583 8.87 32.78 -24.14
N ARG A 584 10.13 32.77 -23.67
CA ARG A 584 10.67 31.78 -22.74
C ARG A 584 10.25 32.05 -21.29
N ILE A 585 10.17 33.31 -20.86
CA ILE A 585 9.67 33.69 -19.53
C ILE A 585 8.18 33.31 -19.38
N ILE A 586 7.33 33.61 -20.37
CA ILE A 586 5.90 33.26 -20.32
C ILE A 586 5.68 31.73 -20.36
N ALA A 587 6.51 30.99 -21.10
CA ALA A 587 6.51 29.53 -21.03
C ALA A 587 6.98 29.02 -19.65
N GLY A 588 7.99 29.69 -19.06
CA GLY A 588 8.49 29.48 -17.71
C GLY A 588 7.64 30.08 -16.58
N GLY A 589 6.34 30.30 -16.80
CA GLY A 589 5.36 30.72 -15.78
C GLY A 589 5.21 32.22 -15.54
N GLY A 590 5.93 33.08 -16.27
CA GLY A 590 5.89 34.53 -16.09
C GLY A 590 4.64 35.21 -16.66
N GLY A 591 4.13 36.20 -15.94
CA GLY A 591 3.06 37.11 -16.37
C GLY A 591 3.58 38.46 -16.87
N LEU A 592 2.66 39.37 -17.22
CA LEU A 592 3.00 40.69 -17.81
C LEU A 592 3.82 41.62 -16.89
N GLY A 593 3.80 41.39 -15.59
CA GLY A 593 4.55 42.17 -14.59
C GLY A 593 5.88 41.56 -14.17
N ASP A 594 6.19 40.33 -14.59
CA ASP A 594 7.46 39.68 -14.25
C ASP A 594 8.62 40.37 -15.00
N SER A 595 9.79 40.43 -14.36
CA SER A 595 10.94 41.22 -14.81
C SER A 595 11.90 40.43 -15.70
N LEU A 596 12.39 41.09 -16.75
CA LEU A 596 13.49 40.65 -17.58
C LEU A 596 14.85 40.85 -16.87
N PRO A 597 15.94 40.19 -17.31
CA PRO A 597 17.28 40.35 -16.75
C PRO A 597 17.86 41.78 -16.81
N ASP A 598 17.25 42.68 -17.59
CA ASP A 598 17.61 44.10 -17.70
C ASP A 598 16.73 45.03 -16.84
N GLY A 599 15.79 44.48 -16.06
CA GLY A 599 14.91 45.23 -15.16
C GLY A 599 13.64 45.80 -15.79
N ARG A 600 13.39 45.63 -17.09
CA ARG A 600 12.09 45.93 -17.71
C ARG A 600 11.06 44.85 -17.36
N THR A 601 9.77 45.18 -17.24
CA THR A 601 8.74 44.14 -17.19
C THR A 601 8.50 43.53 -18.58
N VAL A 602 7.89 42.35 -18.62
CA VAL A 602 7.39 41.74 -19.86
C VAL A 602 6.51 42.71 -20.66
N ARG A 603 5.65 43.51 -20.01
CA ARG A 603 4.87 44.56 -20.69
C ARG A 603 5.76 45.65 -21.28
N ASP A 604 6.68 46.22 -20.51
CA ASP A 604 7.50 47.36 -20.97
C ASP A 604 8.34 46.98 -22.20
N ALA A 605 8.87 45.76 -22.24
CA ALA A 605 9.63 45.27 -23.39
C ALA A 605 8.75 45.03 -24.62
N ILE A 606 7.51 44.56 -24.44
CA ILE A 606 6.53 44.41 -25.52
C ILE A 606 6.09 45.78 -26.06
N ASP A 607 5.78 46.74 -25.19
CA ASP A 607 5.34 48.08 -25.62
C ASP A 607 6.49 48.89 -26.23
N GLN A 608 7.72 48.70 -25.75
CA GLN A 608 8.93 49.22 -26.40
C GLN A 608 9.17 48.55 -27.77
N ALA A 609 8.86 47.26 -27.94
CA ALA A 609 8.92 46.59 -29.24
C ALA A 609 7.87 47.16 -30.21
N LYS A 610 6.59 47.25 -29.78
CA LYS A 610 5.48 47.86 -30.55
C LYS A 610 5.79 49.28 -31.04
N SER A 611 6.63 50.04 -30.32
CA SER A 611 7.01 51.42 -30.69
C SER A 611 8.03 51.53 -31.84
N ARG A 612 8.65 50.44 -32.29
CA ARG A 612 9.66 50.45 -33.36
C ARG A 612 9.04 50.20 -34.75
N PRO A 613 9.46 50.91 -35.81
CA PRO A 613 8.92 50.71 -37.17
C PRO A 613 9.04 49.27 -37.69
N SER A 614 10.12 48.56 -37.35
CA SER A 614 10.37 47.17 -37.76
C SER A 614 9.47 46.14 -37.06
N PHE A 615 8.65 46.54 -36.08
CA PHE A 615 7.71 45.65 -35.40
C PHE A 615 6.60 45.13 -36.32
N ALA A 616 6.13 45.95 -37.27
CA ALA A 616 5.08 45.53 -38.19
C ALA A 616 5.49 44.29 -39.01
N GLU A 617 6.68 44.33 -39.63
CA GLU A 617 7.25 43.20 -40.38
C GLU A 617 7.51 41.97 -39.51
N LEU A 618 8.02 42.17 -38.29
CA LEU A 618 8.32 41.08 -37.36
C LEU A 618 7.06 40.44 -36.75
N SER A 619 5.96 41.18 -36.63
CA SER A 619 4.75 40.71 -35.94
C SER A 619 4.06 39.51 -36.61
N ASP A 620 4.29 39.31 -37.90
CA ASP A 620 3.80 38.18 -38.68
C ASP A 620 4.75 36.96 -38.70
N GLU A 621 5.99 37.08 -38.21
CA GLU A 621 6.90 35.94 -38.12
C GLU A 621 6.38 34.89 -37.10
N PRO A 622 6.31 33.58 -37.44
CA PRO A 622 5.61 32.58 -36.62
C PRO A 622 6.06 32.52 -35.15
N ALA A 623 7.36 32.70 -34.88
CA ALA A 623 7.90 32.71 -33.52
C ALA A 623 7.40 33.92 -32.72
N VAL A 624 7.50 35.14 -33.28
CA VAL A 624 7.00 36.37 -32.67
C VAL A 624 5.48 36.30 -32.49
N LYS A 625 4.76 35.81 -33.49
CA LYS A 625 3.29 35.66 -33.48
C LYS A 625 2.80 34.73 -32.36
N SER A 626 3.54 33.66 -32.05
CA SER A 626 3.30 32.80 -30.87
C SER A 626 3.48 33.55 -29.55
N VAL A 627 4.50 34.42 -29.44
CA VAL A 627 4.71 35.23 -28.23
C VAL A 627 3.61 36.26 -28.07
N LEU A 628 3.27 37.00 -29.13
CA LEU A 628 2.23 38.03 -29.12
C LEU A 628 0.84 37.45 -28.82
N SER A 629 0.53 36.24 -29.31
CA SER A 629 -0.70 35.53 -28.95
C SER A 629 -0.79 35.26 -27.45
N ARG A 630 0.29 34.75 -26.83
CA ARG A 630 0.35 34.48 -25.38
C ARG A 630 0.31 35.75 -24.53
N VAL A 631 0.93 36.83 -24.99
CA VAL A 631 0.79 38.17 -24.37
C VAL A 631 -0.65 38.66 -24.42
N SER A 632 -1.35 38.50 -25.55
CA SER A 632 -2.78 38.86 -25.64
C SER A 632 -3.68 38.01 -24.74
N LEU A 633 -3.37 36.72 -24.55
CA LEU A 633 -4.08 35.88 -23.58
C LEU A 633 -3.86 36.36 -22.13
N LEU A 634 -2.64 36.80 -21.77
CA LEU A 634 -2.39 37.42 -20.46
C LEU A 634 -3.12 38.78 -20.29
N GLU A 635 -3.25 39.57 -21.37
CA GLU A 635 -4.04 40.80 -21.36
C GLU A 635 -5.54 40.50 -21.17
N GLN A 636 -6.05 39.42 -21.78
CA GLN A 636 -7.42 38.92 -21.60
C GLN A 636 -7.65 38.40 -20.17
N VAL A 637 -6.72 37.62 -19.60
CA VAL A 637 -6.78 37.19 -18.18
C VAL A 637 -6.88 38.39 -17.24
N ARG A 638 -6.05 39.42 -17.45
CA ARG A 638 -6.07 40.64 -16.64
C ARG A 638 -7.38 41.44 -16.76
N ALA A 639 -8.02 41.40 -17.92
CA ALA A 639 -9.28 42.10 -18.19
C ALA A 639 -10.54 41.28 -17.83
N ALA A 640 -10.39 40.00 -17.48
CA ALA A 640 -11.51 39.14 -17.17
C ALA A 640 -12.02 39.31 -15.72
N GLU A 641 -13.34 39.42 -15.62
CA GLU A 641 -14.12 39.41 -14.37
C GLU A 641 -15.06 38.18 -14.31
N ASP A 642 -15.11 37.38 -15.39
CA ASP A 642 -15.94 36.17 -15.53
C ASP A 642 -15.12 34.90 -15.28
N ALA A 643 -15.56 34.09 -14.32
CA ALA A 643 -14.95 32.81 -13.99
C ALA A 643 -15.03 31.77 -15.13
N GLU A 644 -16.06 31.79 -16.00
CA GLU A 644 -16.10 30.88 -17.16
C GLU A 644 -15.12 31.27 -18.28
N VAL A 645 -14.79 32.57 -18.41
CA VAL A 645 -13.71 33.02 -19.28
C VAL A 645 -12.37 32.54 -18.71
N LEU A 646 -12.13 32.77 -17.42
CA LEU A 646 -10.87 32.39 -16.77
C LEU A 646 -10.67 30.87 -16.70
N LEU A 647 -11.71 30.07 -16.42
CA LEU A 647 -11.64 28.61 -16.45
C LEU A 647 -11.37 28.02 -17.84
N ARG A 648 -11.64 28.77 -18.93
CA ARG A 648 -11.21 28.40 -20.28
C ARG A 648 -9.75 28.77 -20.55
N LEU A 649 -9.29 29.91 -20.03
CA LEU A 649 -7.89 30.37 -20.13
C LEU A 649 -6.94 29.57 -19.20
N ALA A 650 -7.47 29.00 -18.11
CA ALA A 650 -6.75 28.13 -17.18
C ALA A 650 -6.64 26.66 -17.62
N ARG A 651 -7.15 26.29 -18.81
CA ARG A 651 -6.92 24.96 -19.39
C ARG A 651 -5.66 24.98 -20.26
N PRO A 652 -4.73 24.03 -20.12
CA PRO A 652 -3.48 24.04 -20.86
C PRO A 652 -3.70 23.86 -22.37
N PRO A 653 -3.25 24.80 -23.21
CA PRO A 653 -3.10 24.56 -24.65
C PRO A 653 -1.83 23.72 -24.89
N SER A 654 -1.77 23.06 -26.06
CA SER A 654 -0.65 22.19 -26.45
C SER A 654 0.65 22.94 -26.85
N ASP A 655 0.79 24.22 -26.47
CA ASP A 655 1.85 25.14 -26.91
C ASP A 655 2.77 25.63 -25.77
N GLY A 656 2.56 25.18 -24.53
CA GLY A 656 3.38 25.55 -23.37
C GLY A 656 3.04 26.90 -22.74
N SER A 657 1.83 27.42 -22.92
CA SER A 657 1.33 28.69 -22.34
C SER A 657 1.13 28.69 -20.81
N PHE A 658 2.04 28.11 -20.01
CA PHE A 658 1.80 27.93 -18.57
C PHE A 658 1.68 29.24 -17.78
N GLY A 659 2.39 30.32 -18.17
CA GLY A 659 2.20 31.64 -17.57
C GLY A 659 0.76 32.18 -17.73
N VAL A 660 0.05 31.82 -18.81
CA VAL A 660 -1.38 32.13 -18.99
C VAL A 660 -2.22 31.32 -18.01
N VAL A 661 -1.95 30.03 -17.88
CA VAL A 661 -2.70 29.11 -16.99
C VAL A 661 -2.55 29.51 -15.52
N LEU A 662 -1.31 29.78 -15.07
CA LEU A 662 -1.05 30.22 -13.70
C LEU A 662 -1.70 31.57 -13.42
N ALA A 663 -1.55 32.57 -14.31
CA ALA A 663 -2.18 33.88 -14.14
C ALA A 663 -3.72 33.80 -14.15
N ALA A 664 -4.31 32.91 -14.97
CA ALA A 664 -5.75 32.68 -14.98
C ALA A 664 -6.26 32.04 -13.68
N ALA A 665 -5.49 31.13 -13.10
CA ALA A 665 -5.82 30.48 -11.83
C ALA A 665 -5.60 31.41 -10.62
N GLU A 666 -4.54 32.23 -10.61
CA GLU A 666 -4.35 33.34 -9.66
C GLU A 666 -5.56 34.30 -9.73
N ARG A 667 -5.98 34.70 -10.94
CA ARG A 667 -7.12 35.58 -11.16
C ARG A 667 -8.47 34.95 -10.78
N LEU A 668 -8.64 33.63 -10.87
CA LEU A 668 -9.80 32.94 -10.32
C LEU A 668 -9.85 33.08 -8.78
N THR A 669 -8.71 32.96 -8.11
CA THR A 669 -8.65 33.14 -6.65
C THR A 669 -8.83 34.60 -6.21
N ASP A 670 -8.42 35.60 -7.00
CA ASP A 670 -8.77 37.02 -6.77
C ASP A 670 -10.29 37.24 -6.70
N LEU A 671 -11.04 36.50 -7.52
CA LEU A 671 -12.50 36.58 -7.62
C LEU A 671 -13.23 35.67 -6.61
N GLY A 672 -12.49 35.02 -5.70
CA GLY A 672 -13.05 34.13 -4.68
C GLY A 672 -13.50 32.74 -5.19
N TRP A 673 -13.23 32.41 -6.46
CA TRP A 673 -13.51 31.07 -6.98
C TRP A 673 -12.64 30.03 -6.25
N PRO A 674 -13.19 28.89 -5.79
CA PRO A 674 -14.44 28.23 -6.22
C PRO A 674 -15.63 28.39 -5.27
N ALA A 675 -15.61 29.34 -4.32
CA ALA A 675 -16.58 29.41 -3.21
C ALA A 675 -18.05 29.27 -3.66
N GLY A 676 -18.77 28.37 -2.99
CA GLY A 676 -20.19 28.11 -3.24
C GLY A 676 -20.49 27.01 -4.26
N LEU A 677 -19.48 26.35 -4.84
CA LEU A 677 -19.69 25.10 -5.58
C LEU A 677 -20.06 23.96 -4.62
N SER A 678 -20.79 22.96 -5.12
CA SER A 678 -21.03 21.70 -4.39
C SER A 678 -20.10 20.56 -4.83
N ASP A 679 -19.29 20.78 -5.86
CA ASP A 679 -18.41 19.78 -6.47
C ASP A 679 -16.95 20.25 -6.43
N TRP A 680 -16.07 19.35 -5.99
CA TRP A 680 -14.63 19.57 -5.89
C TRP A 680 -13.87 19.20 -7.18
N SER A 681 -14.51 18.53 -8.15
CA SER A 681 -13.84 18.03 -9.36
C SER A 681 -13.10 19.11 -10.16
N ALA A 682 -13.69 20.32 -10.27
CA ALA A 682 -13.10 21.45 -10.99
C ALA A 682 -11.84 22.03 -10.30
N PRO A 683 -11.88 22.44 -9.01
CA PRO A 683 -10.67 22.91 -8.32
C PRO A 683 -9.60 21.83 -8.14
N VAL A 684 -9.98 20.56 -7.93
CA VAL A 684 -9.03 19.43 -7.91
C VAL A 684 -8.32 19.31 -9.25
N SER A 685 -9.06 19.29 -10.37
CA SER A 685 -8.47 19.20 -11.72
C SER A 685 -7.50 20.35 -11.99
N LEU A 686 -7.87 21.59 -11.65
CA LEU A 686 -7.02 22.76 -11.88
C LEU A 686 -5.75 22.74 -11.00
N ALA A 687 -5.86 22.37 -9.73
CA ALA A 687 -4.70 22.21 -8.85
C ALA A 687 -3.73 21.12 -9.36
N GLN A 688 -4.26 20.01 -9.87
CA GLN A 688 -3.44 18.93 -10.43
C GLN A 688 -2.71 19.33 -11.71
N GLU A 689 -3.33 20.10 -12.61
CA GLU A 689 -2.63 20.63 -13.80
C GLU A 689 -1.53 21.63 -13.40
N LEU A 690 -1.79 22.52 -12.43
CA LEU A 690 -0.75 23.42 -11.89
C LEU A 690 0.41 22.63 -11.26
N GLY A 691 0.11 21.57 -10.51
CA GLY A 691 1.10 20.69 -9.87
C GLY A 691 1.97 19.92 -10.86
N LYS A 692 1.39 19.38 -11.94
CA LYS A 692 2.14 18.65 -13.00
C LYS A 692 3.21 19.52 -13.65
N VAL A 693 2.91 20.79 -13.93
CA VAL A 693 3.88 21.71 -14.54
C VAL A 693 4.87 22.24 -13.50
N ALA A 694 4.43 22.55 -12.29
CA ALA A 694 5.33 22.95 -11.20
C ALA A 694 6.37 21.86 -10.81
N GLY A 695 6.02 20.57 -11.00
CA GLY A 695 6.92 19.42 -10.82
C GLY A 695 7.73 19.03 -12.07
N SER A 696 7.55 19.71 -13.21
CA SER A 696 8.31 19.44 -14.43
C SER A 696 9.72 20.06 -14.37
N PRO A 697 10.71 19.53 -15.11
CA PRO A 697 12.06 20.11 -15.15
C PRO A 697 12.02 21.58 -15.57
N ALA A 698 12.51 22.46 -14.70
CA ALA A 698 12.48 23.90 -14.93
C ALA A 698 13.22 24.27 -16.23
N PRO A 699 12.58 24.97 -17.19
CA PRO A 699 13.30 25.51 -18.34
C PRO A 699 14.35 26.53 -17.89
N GLU A 700 15.36 26.75 -18.74
CA GLU A 700 16.56 27.56 -18.46
C GLU A 700 16.28 29.00 -17.96
N HIS A 701 15.06 29.51 -18.15
CA HIS A 701 14.58 30.82 -17.70
C HIS A 701 13.23 30.76 -16.96
N ALA A 702 12.97 29.69 -16.21
CA ALA A 702 11.79 29.61 -15.34
C ALA A 702 11.80 30.70 -14.25
N VAL A 703 10.64 31.30 -13.97
CA VAL A 703 10.52 32.35 -12.94
C VAL A 703 10.67 31.73 -11.54
N PRO A 704 11.57 32.23 -10.67
CA PRO A 704 11.70 31.75 -9.30
C PRO A 704 10.37 31.81 -8.54
N GLY A 705 10.09 30.77 -7.74
CA GLY A 705 8.85 30.69 -6.95
C GLY A 705 7.60 30.20 -7.70
N MET A 706 7.70 29.77 -8.98
CA MET A 706 6.57 29.19 -9.73
C MET A 706 5.80 28.13 -8.91
N ALA A 707 6.50 27.14 -8.33
CA ALA A 707 5.87 26.08 -7.56
C ALA A 707 5.21 26.60 -6.26
N GLU A 708 5.75 27.67 -5.67
CA GLU A 708 5.18 28.32 -4.49
C GLU A 708 3.91 29.10 -4.83
N ARG A 709 3.88 29.79 -5.99
CA ARG A 709 2.69 30.44 -6.57
C ARG A 709 1.61 29.41 -6.89
N ALA A 710 1.94 28.32 -7.59
CA ALA A 710 1.01 27.23 -7.89
C ALA A 710 0.41 26.61 -6.60
N ALA A 711 1.24 26.35 -5.60
CA ALA A 711 0.78 25.86 -4.29
C ALA A 711 -0.03 26.91 -3.52
N ALA A 712 0.23 28.21 -3.70
CA ALA A 712 -0.58 29.29 -3.12
C ALA A 712 -1.98 29.34 -3.74
N VAL A 713 -2.09 29.20 -5.07
CA VAL A 713 -3.39 29.09 -5.76
C VAL A 713 -4.15 27.85 -5.29
N ALA A 714 -3.50 26.68 -5.19
CA ALA A 714 -4.13 25.48 -4.64
C ALA A 714 -4.65 25.66 -3.20
N ARG A 715 -3.85 26.27 -2.31
CA ARG A 715 -4.26 26.64 -0.94
C ARG A 715 -5.47 27.58 -0.93
N SER A 716 -5.43 28.65 -1.72
CA SER A 716 -6.51 29.64 -1.79
C SER A 716 -7.79 29.01 -2.33
N MET A 717 -7.72 28.25 -3.43
CA MET A 717 -8.88 27.57 -3.99
C MET A 717 -9.53 26.63 -2.98
N TRP A 718 -8.72 25.81 -2.29
CA TRP A 718 -9.23 24.92 -1.26
C TRP A 718 -9.85 25.69 -0.09
N THR A 719 -9.21 26.76 0.38
CA THR A 719 -9.67 27.55 1.54
C THR A 719 -10.98 28.29 1.26
N PHE A 720 -11.13 28.88 0.06
CA PHE A 720 -12.38 29.54 -0.34
C PHE A 720 -13.54 28.55 -0.42
N GLN A 721 -13.32 27.39 -1.05
CA GLN A 721 -14.33 26.35 -1.17
C GLN A 721 -14.68 25.73 0.19
N TRP A 722 -13.68 25.37 0.99
CA TRP A 722 -13.84 24.82 2.35
C TRP A 722 -14.69 25.71 3.25
N ARG A 723 -14.43 27.02 3.26
CA ARG A 723 -15.16 27.98 4.10
C ARG A 723 -16.57 28.29 3.60
N SER A 724 -16.89 27.95 2.36
CA SER A 724 -18.23 28.11 1.77
C SER A 724 -19.18 26.93 2.03
N ILE A 725 -18.65 25.80 2.52
CA ILE A 725 -19.45 24.63 2.87
C ILE A 725 -20.29 24.90 4.13
N ASP A 726 -21.53 24.42 4.13
CA ASP A 726 -22.40 24.40 5.31
C ASP A 726 -21.75 23.54 6.42
N PRO A 727 -21.47 24.08 7.62
CA PRO A 727 -20.96 23.33 8.78
C PRO A 727 -21.74 22.04 9.14
N GLY A 728 -23.01 21.96 8.75
CA GLY A 728 -23.88 20.80 8.89
C GLY A 728 -23.67 19.70 7.84
N ASP A 729 -23.19 20.00 6.63
CA ASP A 729 -23.01 19.01 5.56
C ASP A 729 -21.72 18.20 5.76
N GLN A 730 -21.86 17.07 6.46
CA GLN A 730 -20.75 16.15 6.71
C GLN A 730 -20.22 15.49 5.43
N SER A 731 -21.03 15.40 4.37
CA SER A 731 -20.60 14.81 3.09
C SER A 731 -19.73 15.78 2.31
N ALA A 732 -20.10 17.07 2.26
CA ALA A 732 -19.29 18.11 1.65
C ALA A 732 -17.97 18.33 2.42
N LEU A 733 -18.03 18.32 3.76
CA LEU A 733 -16.84 18.38 4.63
C LEU A 733 -15.91 17.18 4.42
N ALA A 734 -16.43 15.94 4.37
CA ALA A 734 -15.61 14.77 4.09
C ALA A 734 -14.96 14.83 2.69
N ALA A 735 -15.71 15.28 1.67
CA ALA A 735 -15.16 15.51 0.33
C ALA A 735 -14.06 16.59 0.33
N GLY A 736 -14.18 17.63 1.15
CA GLY A 736 -13.15 18.66 1.31
C GLY A 736 -11.85 18.16 1.94
N VAL A 737 -11.93 17.22 2.89
CA VAL A 737 -10.74 16.56 3.46
C VAL A 737 -10.00 15.75 2.39
N LEU A 738 -10.72 15.03 1.52
CA LEU A 738 -10.13 14.30 0.40
C LEU A 738 -9.52 15.24 -0.64
N ALA A 739 -10.26 16.28 -1.04
CA ALA A 739 -9.80 17.27 -2.01
C ALA A 739 -8.51 18.00 -1.58
N LEU A 740 -8.29 18.20 -0.27
CA LEU A 740 -7.03 18.78 0.25
C LEU A 740 -5.80 17.97 -0.20
N ALA A 741 -5.89 16.64 -0.13
CA ALA A 741 -4.84 15.73 -0.54
C ALA A 741 -4.75 15.62 -2.08
N GLU A 742 -5.88 15.54 -2.78
CA GLU A 742 -5.92 15.48 -4.25
C GLU A 742 -5.42 16.76 -4.93
N MET A 743 -5.52 17.92 -4.25
CA MET A 743 -4.96 19.21 -4.67
C MET A 743 -3.48 19.39 -4.27
N GLY A 744 -2.87 18.44 -3.56
CA GLY A 744 -1.47 18.49 -3.13
C GLY A 744 -1.17 19.53 -2.05
N VAL A 745 -2.15 19.94 -1.25
CA VAL A 745 -1.99 21.01 -0.24
C VAL A 745 -1.47 20.44 1.08
N ASP A 746 -0.32 20.93 1.55
CA ASP A 746 0.21 20.59 2.88
C ASP A 746 -0.70 21.16 3.99
N PRO A 747 -1.33 20.33 4.85
CA PRO A 747 -2.22 20.82 5.91
C PRO A 747 -1.55 21.77 6.91
N ARG A 748 -0.21 21.75 7.03
CA ARG A 748 0.55 22.65 7.91
C ARG A 748 0.60 24.08 7.40
N SER A 749 0.32 24.29 6.11
CA SER A 749 0.35 25.60 5.44
C SER A 749 -0.97 26.40 5.50
N LEU A 750 -2.01 25.80 6.09
CA LEU A 750 -3.32 26.43 6.31
C LEU A 750 -3.34 27.27 7.61
N GLU A 751 -4.28 28.21 7.73
CA GLU A 751 -4.49 28.96 8.98
C GLU A 751 -4.90 27.99 10.13
N SER A 752 -4.58 28.36 11.38
CA SER A 752 -4.90 27.57 12.57
C SER A 752 -6.38 27.14 12.65
N ILE A 753 -7.29 27.98 12.14
CA ILE A 753 -8.74 27.70 12.17
C ILE A 753 -9.16 26.58 11.20
N ASP A 754 -8.61 26.54 9.98
CA ASP A 754 -8.93 25.46 9.04
C ASP A 754 -8.25 24.17 9.49
N ARG A 755 -7.02 24.26 10.04
CA ARG A 755 -6.33 23.13 10.68
C ARG A 755 -7.12 22.54 11.84
N TYR A 756 -7.71 23.37 12.68
CA TYR A 756 -8.62 22.94 13.74
C TYR A 756 -9.87 22.26 13.17
N ASN A 757 -10.51 22.87 12.17
CA ASN A 757 -11.73 22.32 11.55
C ASN A 757 -11.48 20.96 10.87
N LEU A 758 -10.31 20.75 10.24
CA LEU A 758 -9.90 19.44 9.73
C LEU A 758 -9.81 18.40 10.86
N MET A 759 -9.20 18.74 12.00
CA MET A 759 -9.13 17.86 13.17
C MET A 759 -10.51 17.54 13.77
N VAL A 760 -11.47 18.47 13.68
CA VAL A 760 -12.87 18.20 14.08
C VAL A 760 -13.54 17.19 13.15
N VAL A 761 -13.35 17.27 11.82
CA VAL A 761 -13.91 16.27 10.88
C VAL A 761 -13.25 14.90 11.06
N GLU A 762 -11.94 14.87 11.29
CA GLU A 762 -11.17 13.65 11.59
C GLU A 762 -11.71 12.97 12.87
N LEU A 763 -11.86 13.72 13.96
CA LEU A 763 -12.42 13.19 15.21
C LEU A 763 -13.90 12.79 15.07
N ARG A 764 -14.74 13.56 14.35
CA ARG A 764 -16.12 13.17 14.02
C ARG A 764 -16.18 11.85 13.25
N THR A 765 -15.23 11.62 12.33
CA THR A 765 -15.15 10.37 11.55
C THR A 765 -14.78 9.19 12.45
N ILE A 766 -13.77 9.34 13.32
CA ILE A 766 -13.41 8.31 14.32
C ILE A 766 -14.60 8.04 15.25
N ALA A 767 -15.28 9.09 15.73
CA ALA A 767 -16.48 8.99 16.56
C ALA A 767 -17.72 8.44 15.84
N SER A 768 -17.71 8.35 14.50
CA SER A 768 -18.75 7.69 13.71
C SER A 768 -18.47 6.20 13.47
N SER A 769 -17.19 5.80 13.45
CA SER A 769 -16.79 4.40 13.27
C SER A 769 -17.03 3.57 14.54
N HIS A 770 -17.71 2.43 14.42
CA HIS A 770 -17.94 1.54 15.57
C HIS A 770 -16.62 0.99 16.13
N ASP A 771 -15.69 0.61 15.24
CA ASP A 771 -14.37 0.08 15.58
C ASP A 771 -13.31 1.17 15.86
N GLY A 772 -13.69 2.46 15.76
CA GLY A 772 -12.79 3.58 16.00
C GLY A 772 -12.56 3.84 17.50
N ASP A 773 -11.29 3.86 17.93
CA ASP A 773 -10.92 4.31 19.28
C ASP A 773 -11.10 5.83 19.41
N VAL A 774 -12.31 6.21 19.82
CA VAL A 774 -12.71 7.59 20.11
C VAL A 774 -11.87 8.21 21.23
N ARG A 775 -11.36 7.40 22.18
CA ARG A 775 -10.55 7.91 23.29
C ARG A 775 -9.15 8.26 22.84
N ALA A 776 -8.50 7.43 22.03
CA ALA A 776 -7.24 7.77 21.38
C ALA A 776 -7.40 8.99 20.47
N GLY A 777 -8.42 9.01 19.60
CA GLY A 777 -8.72 10.14 18.72
C GLY A 777 -8.97 11.44 19.46
N ALA A 778 -9.70 11.42 20.58
CA ALA A 778 -9.97 12.61 21.38
C ALA A 778 -8.71 13.15 22.09
N ASN A 779 -7.81 12.27 22.56
CA ASN A 779 -6.52 12.69 23.15
C ASN A 779 -5.58 13.29 22.10
N ASP A 780 -5.50 12.70 20.90
CA ASP A 780 -4.72 13.23 19.79
C ASP A 780 -5.27 14.58 19.30
N PHE A 781 -6.60 14.70 19.15
CA PHE A 781 -7.29 15.96 18.87
C PHE A 781 -6.92 17.06 19.86
N VAL A 782 -7.05 16.83 21.18
CA VAL A 782 -6.71 17.86 22.18
C VAL A 782 -5.22 18.21 22.11
N THR A 783 -4.33 17.21 21.98
CA THR A 783 -2.88 17.42 21.91
C THR A 783 -2.49 18.26 20.69
N ARG A 784 -3.02 17.94 19.51
CA ARG A 784 -2.78 18.67 18.26
C ARG A 784 -3.42 20.06 18.29
N ALA A 785 -4.67 20.18 18.72
CA ALA A 785 -5.40 21.43 18.74
C ALA A 785 -4.84 22.44 19.77
N ALA A 786 -4.37 21.98 20.92
CA ALA A 786 -3.69 22.81 21.92
C ALA A 786 -2.34 23.39 21.43
N SER A 787 -1.74 22.81 20.37
CA SER A 787 -0.55 23.37 19.72
C SER A 787 -0.84 24.52 18.75
N LEU A 788 -2.11 24.81 18.45
CA LEU A 788 -2.52 25.81 17.47
C LEU A 788 -2.67 27.20 18.13
N ASN A 789 -1.77 28.11 17.78
CA ASN A 789 -1.85 29.50 18.21
C ASN A 789 -2.97 30.26 17.47
N GLY A 790 -3.64 31.19 18.17
CA GLY A 790 -4.61 32.12 17.57
C GLY A 790 -6.01 31.57 17.29
N LEU A 791 -6.38 30.42 17.85
CA LEU A 791 -7.75 29.88 17.72
C LEU A 791 -8.81 30.82 18.34
N PRO A 792 -10.00 30.96 17.73
CA PRO A 792 -11.11 31.73 18.30
C PRO A 792 -11.72 31.03 19.53
N GLY A 793 -12.37 31.80 20.40
CA GLY A 793 -12.99 31.31 21.65
C GLY A 793 -13.79 30.01 21.50
N PRO A 794 -14.77 29.92 20.59
CA PRO A 794 -15.58 28.70 20.40
C PRO A 794 -14.79 27.44 19.99
N ALA A 795 -13.56 27.57 19.49
CA ALA A 795 -12.67 26.42 19.26
C ALA A 795 -11.89 26.06 20.54
N GLN A 796 -11.42 27.06 21.30
CA GLN A 796 -10.80 26.85 22.61
C GLN A 796 -11.78 26.20 23.60
N ASP A 797 -13.03 26.68 23.65
CA ASP A 797 -14.10 26.14 24.49
C ASP A 797 -14.39 24.66 24.18
N GLN A 798 -14.37 24.28 22.89
CA GLN A 798 -14.54 22.90 22.45
C GLN A 798 -13.36 21.99 22.86
N ILE A 799 -12.12 22.46 22.73
CA ILE A 799 -10.93 21.72 23.20
C ILE A 799 -11.03 21.47 24.71
N VAL A 800 -11.43 22.49 25.48
CA VAL A 800 -11.66 22.37 26.94
C VAL A 800 -12.81 21.40 27.24
N GLN A 801 -13.90 21.40 26.46
CA GLN A 801 -15.01 20.46 26.62
C GLN A 801 -14.59 19.00 26.36
N VAL A 802 -13.76 18.74 25.34
CA VAL A 802 -13.23 17.39 25.06
C VAL A 802 -12.25 16.95 26.15
N GLN A 803 -11.32 17.83 26.57
CA GLN A 803 -10.43 17.53 27.69
C GLN A 803 -11.21 17.26 28.99
N ALA A 804 -12.23 18.06 29.28
CA ALA A 804 -13.12 17.84 30.42
C ALA A 804 -13.91 16.53 30.30
N ALA A 805 -14.32 16.12 29.09
CA ALA A 805 -14.95 14.83 28.85
C ALA A 805 -14.01 13.67 29.21
N ILE A 806 -12.80 13.64 28.62
CA ILE A 806 -11.75 12.65 28.90
C ILE A 806 -11.43 12.60 30.41
N THR A 807 -11.34 13.76 31.06
CA THR A 807 -11.03 13.85 32.49
C THR A 807 -12.21 13.42 33.37
N SER A 808 -13.46 13.67 32.98
CA SER A 808 -14.66 13.23 33.71
C SER A 808 -14.89 11.73 33.62
N ASP A 809 -14.52 11.14 32.48
CA ASP A 809 -14.50 9.70 32.21
C ASP A 809 -13.48 9.01 33.14
N GLN A 810 -12.25 9.56 33.22
CA GLN A 810 -11.23 9.12 34.19
C GLN A 810 -11.62 9.36 35.67
N SER A 811 -12.29 10.48 35.99
CA SER A 811 -12.59 10.86 37.38
C SER A 811 -13.77 10.11 37.98
N SER A 812 -14.73 9.68 37.15
CA SER A 812 -15.88 8.91 37.65
C SER A 812 -15.46 7.52 38.16
N ALA A 813 -14.43 6.90 37.56
CA ALA A 813 -13.82 5.65 38.01
C ALA A 813 -13.18 5.69 39.41
N ALA A 814 -13.02 6.87 40.03
CA ALA A 814 -12.42 7.04 41.35
C ALA A 814 -13.45 7.15 42.51
N ALA A 815 -14.75 6.96 42.25
CA ALA A 815 -15.77 6.96 43.30
C ALA A 815 -15.79 5.61 44.06
N VAL A 816 -15.55 5.64 45.37
CA VAL A 816 -15.54 4.45 46.24
C VAL A 816 -16.86 3.65 46.10
N PRO A 817 -16.83 2.41 45.60
CA PRO A 817 -18.06 1.62 45.46
C PRO A 817 -18.45 0.96 46.77
N VAL A 818 -19.75 0.96 47.05
CA VAL A 818 -20.35 0.24 48.17
C VAL A 818 -20.34 -1.26 47.85
N VAL A 819 -19.54 -2.05 48.58
CA VAL A 819 -19.25 -3.47 48.30
C VAL A 819 -20.51 -4.35 48.27
N GLU A 820 -21.56 -3.94 48.98
CA GLU A 820 -22.90 -4.51 48.96
C GLU A 820 -23.60 -4.44 47.59
N ARG A 821 -23.01 -3.74 46.61
CA ARG A 821 -23.47 -3.66 45.20
C ARG A 821 -22.47 -4.27 44.20
N LEU A 822 -21.34 -4.80 44.65
CA LEU A 822 -20.34 -5.46 43.81
C LEU A 822 -20.55 -6.98 43.76
N GLY A 823 -20.02 -7.64 42.73
CA GLY A 823 -19.98 -9.09 42.64
C GLY A 823 -21.35 -9.76 42.88
N PRO A 824 -21.48 -10.72 43.82
CA PRO A 824 -22.76 -11.32 44.19
C PRO A 824 -23.84 -10.33 44.68
N GLY A 825 -23.44 -9.15 45.17
CA GLY A 825 -24.31 -8.03 45.55
C GLY A 825 -24.84 -7.21 44.35
N SER A 826 -24.19 -7.29 43.18
CA SER A 826 -24.63 -6.61 41.94
C SER A 826 -25.91 -7.20 41.35
N LEU A 827 -26.22 -8.47 41.68
CA LEU A 827 -27.37 -9.21 41.16
C LEU A 827 -28.71 -8.51 41.43
N PRO A 828 -29.74 -8.78 40.60
CA PRO A 828 -31.07 -8.20 40.77
C PRO A 828 -31.76 -8.70 42.05
N GLU A 829 -32.76 -7.95 42.49
CA GLU A 829 -33.58 -8.28 43.66
C GLU A 829 -34.19 -9.70 43.55
N GLY A 830 -34.26 -10.42 44.68
CA GLY A 830 -34.59 -11.85 44.72
C GLY A 830 -33.42 -12.80 44.43
N ARG A 831 -32.36 -12.37 43.71
CA ARG A 831 -31.11 -13.14 43.53
C ARG A 831 -29.86 -12.47 44.14
N ARG A 832 -29.98 -11.23 44.62
CA ARG A 832 -28.91 -10.49 45.31
C ARG A 832 -28.47 -11.18 46.59
N TRP A 833 -27.15 -11.41 46.71
CA TRP A 833 -26.51 -11.84 47.95
C TRP A 833 -26.29 -10.65 48.89
N SER A 834 -26.30 -10.89 50.20
CA SER A 834 -26.01 -9.86 51.21
C SER A 834 -24.59 -9.98 51.71
N VAL A 835 -23.93 -8.85 52.02
CA VAL A 835 -22.64 -8.89 52.72
C VAL A 835 -22.89 -9.32 54.17
N GLN A 836 -22.25 -10.42 54.57
CA GLN A 836 -22.32 -10.98 55.92
C GLN A 836 -21.26 -10.36 56.85
N ALA A 837 -20.06 -10.15 56.31
CA ALA A 837 -18.94 -9.47 56.96
C ALA A 837 -17.92 -9.04 55.88
N GLY A 838 -17.09 -8.03 56.16
CA GLY A 838 -16.04 -7.58 55.25
C GLY A 838 -15.43 -6.24 55.62
N GLY A 839 -14.50 -5.79 54.79
CA GLY A 839 -13.82 -4.49 54.82
C GLY A 839 -12.84 -4.38 53.64
N ASP A 840 -12.02 -3.33 53.61
CA ASP A 840 -11.17 -2.97 52.46
C ASP A 840 -10.13 -4.01 51.99
N GLY A 841 -10.05 -5.19 52.64
CA GLY A 841 -9.17 -6.30 52.25
C GLY A 841 -9.87 -7.64 51.95
N TRP A 842 -11.14 -7.82 52.31
CA TRP A 842 -11.88 -9.08 52.11
C TRP A 842 -13.39 -8.90 52.31
N VAL A 843 -14.20 -9.79 51.75
CA VAL A 843 -15.66 -9.79 51.92
C VAL A 843 -16.24 -11.21 51.90
N ILE A 844 -17.25 -11.45 52.74
CA ILE A 844 -18.06 -12.67 52.75
C ILE A 844 -19.49 -12.31 52.37
N TYR A 845 -20.01 -12.94 51.31
CA TYR A 845 -21.41 -12.82 50.89
C TYR A 845 -22.22 -14.02 51.41
N ALA A 846 -23.35 -13.75 52.08
CA ALA A 846 -24.37 -14.72 52.42
C ALA A 846 -25.41 -14.87 51.29
N PRO A 847 -25.90 -16.09 51.01
CA PRO A 847 -26.84 -16.34 49.92
C PRO A 847 -28.22 -15.69 50.16
N PRO A 848 -29.02 -15.49 49.10
CA PRO A 848 -30.36 -14.91 49.21
C PRO A 848 -31.25 -15.72 50.16
N PRO A 849 -31.99 -15.08 51.10
CA PRO A 849 -32.87 -15.78 52.03
C PRO A 849 -33.91 -16.66 51.31
N GLY A 850 -33.96 -17.94 51.67
CA GLY A 850 -34.89 -18.91 51.07
C GLY A 850 -34.41 -19.54 49.74
N SER A 851 -33.20 -19.21 49.26
CA SER A 851 -32.57 -19.92 48.14
C SER A 851 -32.12 -21.34 48.52
N SER A 852 -31.83 -22.18 47.51
CA SER A 852 -31.23 -23.51 47.66
C SER A 852 -29.73 -23.49 47.97
N ILE A 853 -29.11 -22.30 48.02
CA ILE A 853 -27.68 -22.11 48.20
C ILE A 853 -27.35 -22.14 49.69
N TYR A 854 -26.50 -23.09 50.09
CA TYR A 854 -26.31 -23.49 51.50
C TYR A 854 -24.98 -23.02 52.12
N SER A 855 -24.14 -22.32 51.36
CA SER A 855 -22.81 -21.87 51.77
C SER A 855 -22.56 -20.40 51.40
N PRO A 856 -22.06 -19.55 52.32
CA PRO A 856 -21.50 -18.24 51.98
C PRO A 856 -20.30 -18.36 51.02
N ILE A 857 -19.95 -17.27 50.33
CA ILE A 857 -18.75 -17.17 49.48
C ILE A 857 -17.83 -16.08 50.06
N SER A 858 -16.57 -16.43 50.31
CA SER A 858 -15.52 -15.51 50.75
C SER A 858 -14.62 -15.09 49.59
N PHE A 859 -14.21 -13.81 49.57
CA PHE A 859 -13.28 -13.24 48.62
C PHE A 859 -12.21 -12.40 49.35
N VAL A 860 -10.95 -12.49 48.89
CA VAL A 860 -9.86 -11.58 49.27
C VAL A 860 -9.73 -10.47 48.23
N ARG A 861 -9.30 -9.27 48.63
CA ARG A 861 -8.95 -8.20 47.70
C ARG A 861 -7.51 -8.38 47.22
N VAL A 862 -7.28 -8.28 45.91
CA VAL A 862 -5.97 -8.28 45.26
C VAL A 862 -5.74 -6.98 44.51
N GLU A 863 -4.49 -6.53 44.48
CA GLU A 863 -4.04 -5.40 43.67
C GLU A 863 -3.36 -5.93 42.40
N THR A 864 -3.70 -5.39 41.23
CA THR A 864 -3.09 -5.73 39.94
C THR A 864 -2.67 -4.46 39.19
N PRO A 865 -1.81 -4.54 38.15
CA PRO A 865 -1.45 -3.38 37.32
C PRO A 865 -2.66 -2.72 36.62
N ARG A 866 -3.78 -3.45 36.49
CA ARG A 866 -5.03 -2.97 35.86
C ARG A 866 -6.04 -2.40 36.86
N GLY A 867 -5.81 -2.54 38.16
CA GLY A 867 -6.73 -2.12 39.21
C GLY A 867 -6.88 -3.16 40.32
N ALA A 868 -7.82 -2.89 41.22
CA ALA A 868 -8.12 -3.76 42.36
C ALA A 868 -9.30 -4.69 42.05
N SER A 869 -9.21 -5.94 42.51
CA SER A 869 -10.24 -6.98 42.31
C SER A 869 -10.49 -7.76 43.59
N TYR A 870 -11.64 -8.41 43.69
CA TYR A 870 -11.94 -9.42 44.71
C TYR A 870 -11.94 -10.80 44.06
N VAL A 871 -11.22 -11.76 44.65
CA VAL A 871 -11.09 -13.14 44.14
C VAL A 871 -11.37 -14.14 45.26
N GLN A 872 -12.05 -15.22 44.93
CA GLN A 872 -12.57 -16.19 45.91
C GLN A 872 -11.45 -16.87 46.71
N SER A 873 -11.56 -16.87 48.05
CA SER A 873 -10.49 -17.34 48.95
C SER A 873 -10.21 -18.84 48.82
N ASN A 874 -11.19 -19.62 48.34
CA ASN A 874 -11.08 -21.05 48.02
C ASN A 874 -11.71 -21.34 46.64
N GLU A 875 -11.51 -22.53 46.08
CA GLU A 875 -12.09 -22.97 44.80
C GLU A 875 -13.64 -23.04 44.84
N VAL A 876 -14.29 -23.10 43.69
CA VAL A 876 -15.73 -23.41 43.61
C VAL A 876 -15.96 -24.90 43.89
N SER A 877 -16.65 -25.23 44.99
CA SER A 877 -17.03 -26.62 45.31
C SER A 877 -18.18 -27.13 44.43
N LEU A 878 -18.27 -28.46 44.30
CA LEU A 878 -19.36 -29.16 43.61
C LEU A 878 -20.74 -28.68 44.08
N GLY A 879 -20.93 -28.54 45.39
CA GLY A 879 -22.20 -28.14 45.98
C GLY A 879 -22.51 -26.65 45.79
N LEU A 880 -21.50 -25.78 45.85
CA LEU A 880 -21.68 -24.36 45.52
C LEU A 880 -22.15 -24.23 44.06
N PHE A 881 -21.41 -24.85 43.13
CA PHE A 881 -21.76 -24.91 41.71
C PHE A 881 -23.19 -25.42 41.50
N ALA A 882 -23.53 -26.59 42.06
CA ALA A 882 -24.84 -27.20 41.87
C ALA A 882 -25.97 -26.29 42.40
N SER A 883 -25.78 -25.68 43.58
CA SER A 883 -26.80 -24.80 44.16
C SER A 883 -26.97 -23.46 43.43
N LEU A 884 -25.91 -22.90 42.83
CA LEU A 884 -26.00 -21.74 41.93
C LEU A 884 -26.81 -22.05 40.67
N VAL A 885 -26.62 -23.25 40.11
CA VAL A 885 -27.35 -23.71 38.91
C VAL A 885 -28.81 -24.06 39.25
N ASP A 886 -29.07 -24.73 40.38
CA ASP A 886 -30.42 -24.99 40.90
C ASP A 886 -31.20 -23.68 41.11
N ALA A 887 -30.58 -22.68 41.76
CA ALA A 887 -31.21 -21.38 42.04
C ALA A 887 -31.48 -20.52 40.78
N ALA A 888 -30.99 -20.95 39.62
CA ALA A 888 -31.19 -20.30 38.33
C ALA A 888 -31.98 -21.16 37.31
N ASP A 889 -32.37 -22.38 37.65
CA ASP A 889 -32.94 -23.41 36.74
C ASP A 889 -32.04 -23.69 35.50
N ALA A 890 -30.73 -23.48 35.64
CA ALA A 890 -29.79 -23.39 34.51
C ALA A 890 -29.17 -24.73 34.07
N TRP A 891 -29.65 -25.87 34.58
CA TRP A 891 -29.10 -27.20 34.26
C TRP A 891 -29.16 -27.54 32.77
N GLY A 892 -30.17 -27.02 32.06
CA GLY A 892 -30.28 -27.16 30.60
C GLY A 892 -29.12 -26.49 29.85
N ASP A 893 -28.65 -25.33 30.33
CA ASP A 893 -27.52 -24.61 29.74
C ASP A 893 -26.18 -25.25 30.10
N VAL A 894 -25.97 -25.64 31.36
CA VAL A 894 -24.76 -26.37 31.77
C VAL A 894 -24.58 -27.66 30.95
N ALA A 895 -25.65 -28.42 30.69
CA ALA A 895 -25.59 -29.60 29.84
C ALA A 895 -25.26 -29.28 28.37
N ARG A 896 -25.85 -28.22 27.80
CA ARG A 896 -25.53 -27.73 26.44
C ARG A 896 -24.06 -27.31 26.33
N LEU A 897 -23.56 -26.52 27.29
CA LEU A 897 -22.20 -26.01 27.35
C LEU A 897 -21.13 -27.13 27.47
N GLY A 898 -21.49 -28.31 27.99
CA GLY A 898 -20.63 -29.51 28.00
C GLY A 898 -20.78 -30.47 26.81
N ARG A 899 -21.68 -30.19 25.84
CA ARG A 899 -22.16 -31.15 24.79
C ARG A 899 -22.72 -32.47 25.34
N ILE A 900 -23.18 -32.53 26.58
CA ILE A 900 -23.57 -33.81 27.16
C ILE A 900 -25.01 -34.12 26.73
N GLU A 901 -25.18 -35.05 25.77
CA GLU A 901 -26.47 -35.67 25.49
C GLU A 901 -26.86 -36.56 26.68
N VAL A 902 -27.51 -35.98 27.70
CA VAL A 902 -27.72 -36.64 29.00
C VAL A 902 -28.82 -37.71 28.98
N ARG A 903 -28.58 -38.80 28.24
CA ARG A 903 -29.34 -40.06 28.32
C ARG A 903 -28.79 -41.03 29.37
N ALA A 904 -27.55 -40.82 29.80
CA ALA A 904 -26.85 -41.52 30.87
C ALA A 904 -25.69 -40.64 31.39
N ASP A 905 -25.13 -40.97 32.55
CA ASP A 905 -23.88 -40.37 33.04
C ASP A 905 -22.70 -40.83 32.14
N PRO A 906 -21.88 -39.91 31.59
CA PRO A 906 -20.83 -40.28 30.65
C PRO A 906 -19.61 -40.87 31.37
N VAL A 907 -19.05 -41.95 30.82
CA VAL A 907 -17.89 -42.64 31.40
C VAL A 907 -16.65 -41.73 31.35
N ARG A 908 -16.19 -41.30 32.52
CA ARG A 908 -15.00 -40.43 32.68
C ARG A 908 -13.71 -41.24 32.57
N GLN A 909 -12.56 -40.57 32.37
CA GLN A 909 -11.27 -41.26 32.17
C GLN A 909 -10.48 -41.49 33.46
N GLY A 910 -10.66 -40.66 34.48
CA GLY A 910 -10.07 -40.82 35.79
C GLY A 910 -10.99 -40.33 36.91
N PRO A 911 -10.45 -39.76 38.00
CA PRO A 911 -11.22 -39.46 39.20
C PRO A 911 -12.31 -38.40 38.94
N ALA A 912 -13.49 -38.64 39.48
CA ALA A 912 -14.69 -37.84 39.28
C ALA A 912 -15.40 -37.60 40.61
N VAL A 913 -15.52 -36.33 41.03
CA VAL A 913 -16.19 -36.00 42.30
C VAL A 913 -17.72 -36.10 42.21
N TRP A 914 -18.27 -36.11 40.99
CA TRP A 914 -19.71 -36.10 40.74
C TRP A 914 -20.16 -37.12 39.68
N GLN A 915 -21.48 -37.30 39.63
CA GLN A 915 -22.23 -38.01 38.60
C GLN A 915 -23.53 -37.24 38.30
N TRP A 916 -24.07 -37.34 37.09
CA TRP A 916 -25.38 -36.74 36.77
C TRP A 916 -26.52 -37.43 37.55
N ASP A 917 -27.42 -36.62 38.09
CA ASP A 917 -28.76 -37.04 38.50
C ASP A 917 -29.73 -36.93 37.32
N ILE A 918 -30.33 -38.06 36.95
CA ILE A 918 -31.12 -38.23 35.72
C ILE A 918 -32.47 -38.86 36.09
N ARG A 919 -33.56 -38.11 35.89
CA ARG A 919 -34.92 -38.58 36.19
C ARG A 919 -35.38 -39.62 35.16
N ARG A 920 -36.40 -40.41 35.51
CA ARG A 920 -36.95 -41.51 34.68
C ARG A 920 -37.35 -41.14 33.24
N ALA A 921 -37.48 -39.85 32.92
CA ALA A 921 -37.79 -39.34 31.58
C ALA A 921 -36.55 -38.99 30.73
N GLY A 922 -35.33 -39.19 31.24
CA GLY A 922 -34.09 -38.71 30.59
C GLY A 922 -33.84 -37.20 30.75
N GLN A 923 -34.56 -36.55 31.68
CA GLN A 923 -34.34 -35.16 32.04
C GLN A 923 -33.32 -35.06 33.18
N VAL A 924 -32.33 -34.19 33.01
CA VAL A 924 -31.35 -33.82 34.04
C VAL A 924 -32.04 -33.17 35.23
N SER A 925 -31.64 -33.51 36.46
CA SER A 925 -31.96 -32.70 37.65
C SER A 925 -30.80 -32.27 38.51
N GLY A 926 -29.56 -32.57 38.10
CA GLY A 926 -28.37 -31.87 38.58
C GLY A 926 -27.12 -32.73 38.60
N MET A 927 -26.07 -32.22 39.22
CA MET A 927 -24.86 -32.97 39.54
C MET A 927 -24.86 -33.31 41.03
N ILE A 928 -24.66 -34.59 41.35
CA ILE A 928 -24.61 -35.09 42.74
C ILE A 928 -23.25 -35.75 43.02
N PRO A 929 -22.80 -35.80 44.29
CA PRO A 929 -21.55 -36.46 44.64
C PRO A 929 -21.49 -37.92 44.18
N ALA A 930 -20.34 -38.35 43.69
CA ALA A 930 -20.13 -39.66 43.13
C ALA A 930 -20.19 -40.77 44.21
N SER A 931 -21.01 -41.78 43.99
CA SER A 931 -21.46 -42.70 45.04
C SER A 931 -20.60 -43.98 45.16
N PRO A 932 -20.14 -44.35 46.38
CA PRO A 932 -19.57 -45.68 46.63
C PRO A 932 -20.55 -46.83 46.35
N GLN A 933 -21.86 -46.59 46.37
CA GLN A 933 -22.87 -47.59 46.06
C GLN A 933 -22.98 -47.88 44.56
N SER A 934 -22.70 -46.90 43.69
CA SER A 934 -22.61 -47.08 42.23
C SER A 934 -21.20 -47.53 41.79
N ARG A 935 -20.16 -47.10 42.49
CA ARG A 935 -18.73 -47.30 42.17
C ARG A 935 -17.96 -47.86 43.40
N PRO A 936 -18.20 -49.12 43.82
CA PRO A 936 -17.71 -49.65 45.11
C PRO A 936 -16.20 -49.92 45.15
N THR A 937 -15.61 -50.46 44.08
CA THR A 937 -14.16 -50.79 44.05
C THR A 937 -13.25 -49.57 44.02
N SER A 938 -13.82 -48.40 43.72
CA SER A 938 -13.17 -47.10 43.59
C SER A 938 -13.68 -46.05 44.58
N ARG A 939 -14.47 -46.44 45.60
CA ARG A 939 -15.00 -45.54 46.64
C ARG A 939 -15.79 -44.32 46.10
N GLY A 940 -16.42 -44.44 44.94
CA GLY A 940 -17.08 -43.33 44.23
C GLY A 940 -16.24 -42.69 43.12
N TRP A 941 -14.91 -42.72 43.24
CA TRP A 941 -14.02 -41.88 42.42
C TRP A 941 -13.96 -42.26 40.93
N PHE A 942 -14.08 -43.54 40.56
CA PHE A 942 -13.90 -43.98 39.16
C PHE A 942 -15.10 -44.76 38.64
N ASP A 943 -15.55 -44.39 37.43
CA ASP A 943 -16.37 -45.27 36.59
C ASP A 943 -15.63 -46.58 36.31
N HIS A 944 -16.38 -47.68 36.22
CA HIS A 944 -15.82 -49.01 35.99
C HIS A 944 -16.34 -49.64 34.69
N ASP A 945 -15.46 -50.39 34.04
CA ASP A 945 -15.84 -51.42 33.07
C ASP A 945 -16.00 -52.77 33.79
N ASN A 946 -16.45 -53.81 33.07
CA ASN A 946 -16.69 -55.15 33.63
C ASN A 946 -15.46 -55.79 34.32
N TYR A 947 -14.24 -55.31 34.05
CA TYR A 947 -13.02 -55.74 34.71
C TYR A 947 -12.76 -54.89 35.97
N MET A 948 -12.74 -53.56 35.84
CA MET A 948 -12.50 -52.63 36.96
C MET A 948 -13.58 -52.70 38.05
N ALA A 949 -14.79 -53.18 37.72
CA ALA A 949 -15.87 -53.49 38.67
C ALA A 949 -15.48 -54.54 39.74
N ARG A 950 -14.33 -55.23 39.57
CA ARG A 950 -13.83 -56.29 40.44
C ARG A 950 -12.39 -56.04 40.93
N VAL A 951 -11.78 -54.93 40.52
CA VAL A 951 -10.40 -54.55 40.86
C VAL A 951 -10.46 -53.39 41.86
N ALA A 952 -10.10 -53.65 43.12
CA ALA A 952 -9.94 -52.60 44.11
C ALA A 952 -8.84 -51.63 43.68
N TYR A 953 -9.10 -50.32 43.74
CA TYR A 953 -8.15 -49.29 43.35
C TYR A 953 -7.11 -48.96 44.43
N PHE A 954 -7.43 -49.25 45.69
CA PHE A 954 -6.65 -48.80 46.85
C PHE A 954 -6.32 -49.97 47.79
N GLU A 955 -5.25 -49.81 48.56
CA GLU A 955 -4.84 -50.74 49.61
C GLU A 955 -5.83 -50.66 50.80
N PRO A 956 -6.30 -51.78 51.38
CA PRO A 956 -7.24 -51.75 52.51
C PRO A 956 -6.66 -51.03 53.73
N GLY A 957 -7.40 -50.07 54.28
CA GLY A 957 -6.93 -49.14 55.32
C GLY A 957 -6.21 -47.90 54.78
N ARG A 958 -6.18 -47.72 53.45
CA ARG A 958 -5.64 -46.56 52.73
C ARG A 958 -6.59 -46.09 51.61
N GLU A 959 -7.87 -46.41 51.72
CA GLU A 959 -8.90 -45.88 50.83
C GLU A 959 -9.10 -44.37 51.08
N PRO A 960 -9.21 -43.54 50.03
CA PRO A 960 -9.62 -42.14 50.18
C PRO A 960 -11.05 -42.07 50.70
N ASP A 961 -11.42 -40.92 51.27
CA ASP A 961 -12.82 -40.63 51.57
C ASP A 961 -13.68 -40.54 50.29
N PRO A 962 -14.99 -40.81 50.37
CA PRO A 962 -15.88 -40.68 49.22
C PRO A 962 -16.02 -39.21 48.79
N PRO A 963 -16.23 -38.95 47.49
CA PRO A 963 -16.58 -37.61 47.02
C PRO A 963 -17.80 -37.02 47.74
N SER A 964 -17.70 -35.75 48.11
CA SER A 964 -18.73 -34.98 48.81
C SER A 964 -19.10 -33.71 48.04
N ARG A 965 -20.11 -32.97 48.52
CA ARG A 965 -20.47 -31.65 47.97
C ARG A 965 -19.37 -30.60 48.14
N ASP A 966 -18.47 -30.82 49.08
CA ASP A 966 -17.44 -29.88 49.52
C ASP A 966 -16.15 -30.03 48.69
N HIS A 967 -15.99 -31.11 47.92
CA HIS A 967 -14.86 -31.27 47.01
C HIS A 967 -14.92 -30.24 45.85
N PRO A 968 -13.76 -29.81 45.30
CA PRO A 968 -13.72 -28.81 44.22
C PRO A 968 -14.42 -29.31 42.96
N MET A 969 -15.05 -28.40 42.22
CA MET A 969 -15.72 -28.72 40.97
C MET A 969 -14.71 -28.97 39.85
N GLN A 970 -14.92 -30.04 39.10
CA GLN A 970 -14.06 -30.54 38.01
C GLN A 970 -14.90 -31.23 36.93
N TYR A 971 -14.29 -31.66 35.82
CA TYR A 971 -15.02 -32.12 34.62
C TYR A 971 -16.07 -31.11 34.09
N VAL A 972 -15.81 -29.82 34.28
CA VAL A 972 -16.61 -28.70 33.79
C VAL A 972 -15.91 -28.05 32.58
N SER A 973 -16.66 -27.59 31.58
CA SER A 973 -16.07 -26.87 30.44
C SER A 973 -15.79 -25.40 30.81
N PRO A 974 -14.82 -24.70 30.17
CA PRO A 974 -14.53 -23.30 30.47
C PRO A 974 -15.75 -22.40 30.34
N SER A 975 -16.59 -22.67 29.33
CA SER A 975 -17.84 -21.93 29.10
C SER A 975 -18.88 -22.22 30.19
N ALA A 976 -18.97 -23.44 30.72
CA ALA A 976 -19.86 -23.76 31.84
C ALA A 976 -19.36 -23.14 33.17
N ALA A 977 -18.04 -23.11 33.39
CA ALA A 977 -17.43 -22.42 34.54
C ALA A 977 -17.72 -20.91 34.50
N PHE A 978 -17.45 -20.25 33.36
CA PHE A 978 -17.75 -18.83 33.16
C PHE A 978 -19.25 -18.52 33.28
N HIS A 979 -20.12 -19.36 32.72
CA HIS A 979 -21.57 -19.20 32.87
C HIS A 979 -22.02 -19.22 34.35
N VAL A 980 -21.53 -20.19 35.13
CA VAL A 980 -21.86 -20.27 36.57
C VAL A 980 -21.23 -19.12 37.37
N ALA A 981 -20.07 -18.60 36.96
CA ALA A 981 -19.54 -17.36 37.53
C ALA A 981 -20.49 -16.17 37.31
N ARG A 982 -21.06 -16.02 36.10
CA ARG A 982 -22.06 -14.98 35.80
C ARG A 982 -23.37 -15.18 36.58
N LEU A 983 -23.79 -16.42 36.86
CA LEU A 983 -24.91 -16.70 37.76
C LEU A 983 -24.65 -16.23 39.21
N ALA A 984 -23.40 -16.26 39.67
CA ALA A 984 -22.97 -15.72 40.96
C ALA A 984 -22.69 -14.20 40.94
N GLY A 985 -23.03 -13.47 39.87
CA GLY A 985 -22.71 -12.04 39.74
C GLY A 985 -21.23 -11.74 39.55
N CYS A 986 -20.44 -12.75 39.18
CA CYS A 986 -18.98 -12.72 39.07
C CYS A 986 -18.52 -13.01 37.63
N ARG A 987 -17.20 -13.06 37.44
CA ARG A 987 -16.47 -13.54 36.26
C ARG A 987 -15.41 -14.55 36.70
N LEU A 988 -14.59 -15.07 35.79
CA LEU A 988 -13.40 -15.85 36.16
C LEU A 988 -12.22 -14.91 36.48
N PRO A 989 -11.22 -15.36 37.26
CA PRO A 989 -10.02 -14.58 37.53
C PRO A 989 -9.19 -14.38 36.25
N THR A 990 -8.44 -13.28 36.22
CA THR A 990 -7.37 -13.11 35.23
C THR A 990 -6.10 -13.87 35.63
N VAL A 991 -5.17 -14.06 34.69
CA VAL A 991 -3.82 -14.57 34.95
C VAL A 991 -3.10 -13.75 36.04
N GLU A 992 -3.25 -12.43 36.03
CA GLU A 992 -2.65 -11.51 36.99
C GLU A 992 -3.29 -11.63 38.37
N GLU A 993 -4.62 -11.74 38.43
CA GLU A 993 -5.38 -11.94 39.66
C GLU A 993 -5.04 -13.27 40.33
N ALA A 994 -4.98 -14.36 39.56
CA ALA A 994 -4.59 -15.67 40.08
C ALA A 994 -3.13 -15.67 40.57
N ALA A 995 -2.23 -14.91 39.93
CA ALA A 995 -0.86 -14.72 40.43
C ALA A 995 -0.83 -13.93 41.75
N ALA A 996 -1.66 -12.89 41.89
CA ALA A 996 -1.79 -12.13 43.14
C ALA A 996 -2.40 -12.96 44.28
N VAL A 997 -3.40 -13.82 44.00
CA VAL A 997 -3.95 -14.77 44.98
C VAL A 997 -2.90 -15.78 45.42
N ARG A 998 -2.10 -16.34 44.50
CA ARG A 998 -0.97 -17.24 44.84
C ARG A 998 0.11 -16.56 45.68
N ALA A 999 0.26 -15.24 45.60
CA ALA A 999 1.18 -14.49 46.46
C ALA A 999 0.63 -14.23 47.89
N ILE A 1000 -0.66 -14.52 48.13
CA ILE A 1000 -1.34 -14.42 49.44
C ILE A 1000 -1.54 -15.82 50.05
N ASP A 1001 -1.56 -16.89 49.24
CA ASP A 1001 -1.68 -18.26 49.72
C ASP A 1001 -0.52 -18.64 50.66
N ALA A 1002 -0.88 -18.87 51.92
CA ALA A 1002 0.03 -19.21 53.01
C ALA A 1002 0.00 -20.71 53.37
N ALA A 1003 -0.46 -21.57 52.45
CA ALA A 1003 -0.48 -23.02 52.66
C ALA A 1003 0.93 -23.61 52.80
N ASP A 1004 1.31 -23.98 54.03
CA ASP A 1004 2.57 -24.70 54.34
C ASP A 1004 2.74 -25.99 53.49
N GLN A 1005 1.63 -26.61 53.07
CA GLN A 1005 1.58 -27.82 52.24
C GLN A 1005 0.41 -27.76 51.23
N PRO A 1006 0.63 -27.30 49.98
CA PRO A 1006 -0.38 -27.31 48.92
C PRO A 1006 -0.67 -28.74 48.46
N ASN A 1007 -1.95 -29.08 48.18
CA ASN A 1007 -2.32 -30.43 47.73
C ASN A 1007 -1.75 -30.72 46.32
N ARG A 1008 -0.72 -31.57 46.22
CA ARG A 1008 -0.02 -31.87 44.95
C ARG A 1008 0.17 -33.36 44.81
N ARG A 1009 0.47 -33.82 43.58
CA ARG A 1009 0.69 -35.26 43.33
C ARG A 1009 1.88 -35.78 44.15
N ASP A 1010 1.61 -36.53 45.20
CA ASP A 1010 2.54 -36.77 46.30
C ASP A 1010 2.88 -38.27 46.49
N GLN A 1011 3.45 -38.62 47.64
CA GLN A 1011 3.73 -40.01 48.00
C GLN A 1011 2.47 -40.85 48.27
N SER A 1012 1.39 -40.26 48.82
CA SER A 1012 0.09 -40.94 48.97
C SER A 1012 -0.51 -41.32 47.62
N TRP A 1013 -0.47 -40.41 46.63
CA TRP A 1013 -0.83 -40.69 45.24
C TRP A 1013 0.04 -41.81 44.63
N GLY A 1014 1.36 -41.73 44.83
CA GLY A 1014 2.31 -42.71 44.31
C GLY A 1014 2.04 -44.13 44.80
N LEU A 1015 1.83 -44.29 46.12
CA LEU A 1015 1.51 -45.58 46.74
C LEU A 1015 0.20 -46.20 46.20
N ALA A 1016 -0.82 -45.37 45.94
CA ALA A 1016 -2.07 -45.81 45.35
C ALA A 1016 -1.90 -46.25 43.88
N ASN A 1017 -1.12 -45.53 43.08
CA ASN A 1017 -0.83 -45.89 41.69
C ASN A 1017 -0.03 -47.21 41.60
N ASP A 1018 0.99 -47.38 42.46
CA ASP A 1018 1.76 -48.61 42.59
C ASP A 1018 0.91 -49.80 43.05
N PHE A 1019 -0.05 -49.58 43.95
CA PHE A 1019 -1.02 -50.61 44.34
C PHE A 1019 -1.89 -51.01 43.15
N LEU A 1020 -2.45 -50.05 42.41
CA LEU A 1020 -3.29 -50.32 41.24
C LEU A 1020 -2.54 -51.10 40.14
N TRP A 1021 -1.31 -50.70 39.80
CA TRP A 1021 -0.46 -51.40 38.82
C TRP A 1021 -0.18 -52.86 39.22
N ARG A 1022 0.15 -53.10 40.50
CA ARG A 1022 0.30 -54.46 41.04
C ARG A 1022 -1.02 -55.24 41.01
N ARG A 1023 -2.16 -54.58 41.29
CA ARG A 1023 -3.49 -55.20 41.32
C ARG A 1023 -4.03 -55.55 39.92
N THR A 1024 -3.71 -54.77 38.89
CA THR A 1024 -4.02 -55.07 37.49
C THR A 1024 -3.06 -56.09 36.86
N ALA A 1025 -1.99 -56.47 37.57
CA ALA A 1025 -0.93 -57.34 37.10
C ALA A 1025 -0.28 -56.87 35.80
N GLY A 1026 0.04 -55.57 35.71
CA GLY A 1026 0.75 -54.99 34.57
C GLY A 1026 -0.11 -54.72 33.32
N ARG A 1027 -1.44 -54.77 33.43
CA ARG A 1027 -2.35 -54.54 32.29
C ARG A 1027 -2.58 -53.06 32.04
N ASP A 1028 -2.58 -52.66 30.77
CA ASP A 1028 -3.13 -51.36 30.38
C ASP A 1028 -4.66 -51.35 30.59
N ILE A 1029 -5.13 -50.49 31.49
CA ILE A 1029 -6.54 -50.29 31.81
C ILE A 1029 -7.02 -48.90 31.38
N SER A 1030 -8.35 -48.75 31.22
CA SER A 1030 -8.97 -47.51 30.74
C SER A 1030 -9.19 -46.42 31.83
N LYS A 1031 -8.66 -46.64 33.04
CA LYS A 1031 -8.96 -45.92 34.30
C LYS A 1031 -7.73 -45.81 35.22
N TRP A 1032 -6.78 -44.96 34.86
CA TRP A 1032 -5.60 -44.68 35.69
C TRP A 1032 -5.82 -43.46 36.59
N LEU A 1033 -5.04 -43.32 37.67
CA LEU A 1033 -5.19 -42.22 38.63
C LEU A 1033 -4.90 -40.83 38.01
N ASP A 1034 -4.09 -40.80 36.95
CA ASP A 1034 -3.82 -39.64 36.08
C ASP A 1034 -4.75 -39.58 34.84
N GLY A 1035 -5.84 -40.32 34.85
CA GLY A 1035 -6.78 -40.43 33.74
C GLY A 1035 -7.55 -39.13 33.48
N GLY A 1036 -7.41 -38.56 32.27
CA GLY A 1036 -8.18 -37.38 31.88
C GLY A 1036 -7.75 -36.07 32.53
N ILE A 1037 -6.56 -36.01 33.12
CA ILE A 1037 -5.98 -34.76 33.63
C ILE A 1037 -5.66 -33.78 32.50
N PHE A 1038 -5.52 -32.50 32.84
CA PHE A 1038 -4.89 -31.53 31.94
C PHE A 1038 -3.40 -31.85 31.75
N VAL A 1039 -2.94 -31.77 30.50
CA VAL A 1039 -1.52 -31.83 30.14
C VAL A 1039 -1.27 -30.73 29.10
N PRO A 1040 -0.37 -29.77 29.36
CA PRO A 1040 -0.12 -28.66 28.44
C PRO A 1040 0.37 -29.10 27.06
N GLN A 1041 0.13 -28.24 26.05
CA GLN A 1041 0.61 -28.49 24.70
C GLN A 1041 2.14 -28.50 24.64
N GLY A 1042 2.70 -29.61 24.15
CA GLY A 1042 4.15 -29.85 24.05
C GLY A 1042 4.65 -30.83 25.11
N GLU A 1043 4.06 -30.82 26.31
CA GLU A 1043 4.50 -31.66 27.43
C GLU A 1043 4.15 -33.15 27.21
N ARG A 1044 5.07 -34.02 27.65
CA ARG A 1044 4.93 -35.49 27.50
C ARG A 1044 5.26 -36.23 28.81
N PRO A 1045 4.58 -35.88 29.92
CA PRO A 1045 4.84 -36.49 31.22
C PRO A 1045 4.63 -38.02 31.17
N PRO A 1046 5.42 -38.81 31.91
CA PRO A 1046 5.12 -40.20 32.18
C PRO A 1046 3.70 -40.36 32.74
N ARG A 1047 2.95 -41.31 32.18
CA ARG A 1047 1.56 -41.59 32.55
C ARG A 1047 1.41 -42.99 33.12
N ARG A 1048 0.28 -43.25 33.77
CA ARG A 1048 -0.16 -44.61 34.16
C ARG A 1048 0.86 -45.31 35.07
N ASP A 1049 1.32 -46.50 34.68
CA ASP A 1049 2.34 -47.32 35.34
C ASP A 1049 3.72 -46.66 35.48
N LYS A 1050 3.96 -45.54 34.79
CA LYS A 1050 5.23 -44.80 34.81
C LYS A 1050 5.09 -43.40 35.40
N ALA A 1051 3.88 -42.99 35.76
CA ALA A 1051 3.64 -41.72 36.42
C ALA A 1051 4.21 -41.75 37.84
N LEU A 1052 5.05 -40.76 38.14
CA LEU A 1052 5.67 -40.58 39.45
C LEU A 1052 4.94 -39.48 40.24
N PRO A 1053 5.13 -39.43 41.58
CA PRO A 1053 4.89 -38.23 42.38
C PRO A 1053 5.60 -37.01 41.79
N ALA A 1054 4.94 -35.85 41.84
CA ALA A 1054 5.52 -34.56 41.52
C ALA A 1054 6.24 -33.93 42.73
N VAL A 1055 5.89 -34.34 43.96
CA VAL A 1055 6.49 -33.86 45.21
C VAL A 1055 6.88 -35.01 46.16
N ASN A 1056 7.83 -34.73 47.06
CA ASN A 1056 8.34 -35.66 48.07
C ASN A 1056 7.64 -35.52 49.45
N THR A 1057 6.64 -34.66 49.56
CA THR A 1057 5.76 -34.53 50.72
C THR A 1057 4.72 -35.66 50.74
N ASP A 1058 3.97 -35.76 51.83
CA ASP A 1058 2.75 -36.54 51.94
C ASP A 1058 1.72 -35.62 52.62
N ASP A 1059 0.68 -35.20 51.90
CA ASP A 1059 -0.33 -34.26 52.42
C ASP A 1059 -1.60 -34.96 52.94
N GLY A 1060 -1.64 -36.29 52.82
CA GLY A 1060 -2.71 -37.17 53.29
C GLY A 1060 -3.85 -37.39 52.29
N PHE A 1061 -3.84 -36.76 51.11
CA PHE A 1061 -4.90 -36.91 50.10
C PHE A 1061 -4.40 -37.58 48.82
N ILE A 1062 -5.09 -38.65 48.38
CA ILE A 1062 -4.80 -39.34 47.11
C ILE A 1062 -5.38 -38.56 45.90
N PHE A 1063 -6.37 -37.69 46.15
CA PHE A 1063 -7.03 -36.84 45.15
C PHE A 1063 -7.31 -35.46 45.77
N PHE A 1064 -8.49 -34.90 45.50
CA PHE A 1064 -8.84 -33.57 45.95
C PHE A 1064 -9.22 -33.54 47.43
N ARG A 1065 -8.77 -32.50 48.11
CA ARG A 1065 -9.11 -32.10 49.47
C ARG A 1065 -10.46 -31.36 49.42
N PRO A 1066 -11.35 -31.53 50.43
CA PRO A 1066 -12.55 -30.71 50.56
C PRO A 1066 -12.22 -29.22 50.67
N VAL A 1067 -12.92 -28.40 49.87
CA VAL A 1067 -12.89 -26.93 49.90
C VAL A 1067 -13.38 -26.47 51.28
N GLY A 1068 -12.47 -25.90 52.07
CA GLY A 1068 -12.77 -25.44 53.43
C GLY A 1068 -13.65 -24.18 53.44
N SER A 1069 -14.47 -24.03 54.48
CA SER A 1069 -15.16 -22.76 54.75
C SER A 1069 -14.22 -21.82 55.53
N THR A 1070 -13.62 -20.85 54.85
CA THR A 1070 -12.77 -19.83 55.48
C THR A 1070 -13.63 -18.78 56.16
N THR A 1071 -13.91 -19.00 57.44
CA THR A 1071 -14.79 -18.17 58.28
C THR A 1071 -14.19 -16.82 58.67
N ASP A 1072 -12.90 -16.59 58.39
CA ASP A 1072 -12.19 -15.33 58.59
C ASP A 1072 -12.12 -14.43 57.33
N GLY A 1073 -12.53 -14.95 56.17
CA GLY A 1073 -12.51 -14.26 54.87
C GLY A 1073 -11.13 -14.02 54.26
N PHE A 1074 -10.13 -13.74 55.11
CA PHE A 1074 -8.75 -13.39 54.75
C PHE A 1074 -7.90 -14.58 54.29
N SER A 1075 -8.14 -15.79 54.80
CA SER A 1075 -7.29 -16.95 54.48
C SER A 1075 -7.55 -17.47 53.05
N VAL A 1076 -6.52 -17.39 52.19
CA VAL A 1076 -6.45 -18.12 50.92
C VAL A 1076 -5.93 -19.54 51.20
N ARG A 1077 -6.42 -20.52 50.44
CA ARG A 1077 -5.85 -21.89 50.41
C ARG A 1077 -5.89 -22.48 49.01
N ASP A 1078 -4.97 -23.40 48.76
CA ASP A 1078 -4.95 -24.30 47.61
C ASP A 1078 -5.08 -23.53 46.27
N ALA A 1079 -4.40 -22.37 46.15
CA ALA A 1079 -4.23 -21.62 44.89
C ALA A 1079 -3.02 -22.13 44.08
N ILE A 1080 -2.24 -23.02 44.68
CA ILE A 1080 -1.39 -24.01 44.02
C ILE A 1080 -1.89 -25.38 44.45
N GLY A 1081 -2.14 -26.27 43.50
CA GLY A 1081 -2.62 -27.62 43.80
C GLY A 1081 -4.13 -27.75 43.91
N ASN A 1082 -4.57 -28.82 44.56
CA ASN A 1082 -5.95 -29.31 44.59
C ASN A 1082 -6.54 -29.48 43.17
N VAL A 1083 -7.28 -28.51 42.58
CA VAL A 1083 -7.49 -28.47 41.12
C VAL A 1083 -6.83 -27.26 40.46
N ALA A 1084 -6.27 -27.47 39.26
CA ALA A 1084 -5.74 -26.38 38.46
C ALA A 1084 -6.90 -25.48 37.97
N GLU A 1085 -6.66 -24.19 37.78
CA GLU A 1085 -7.75 -23.22 37.62
C GLU A 1085 -7.86 -22.65 36.20
N PHE A 1086 -9.08 -22.61 35.67
CA PHE A 1086 -9.40 -21.80 34.48
C PHE A 1086 -9.31 -20.30 34.79
N VAL A 1087 -8.47 -19.59 34.04
CA VAL A 1087 -8.28 -18.14 34.11
C VAL A 1087 -8.33 -17.51 32.72
N PHE A 1088 -8.66 -16.23 32.65
CA PHE A 1088 -8.62 -15.44 31.41
C PHE A 1088 -7.34 -14.58 31.32
N LEU A 1089 -6.96 -14.19 30.10
CA LEU A 1089 -5.84 -13.28 29.87
C LEU A 1089 -6.08 -11.89 30.51
N ASP A 1090 -7.31 -11.39 30.45
CA ASP A 1090 -7.75 -10.14 31.08
C ASP A 1090 -9.28 -10.06 31.28
N THR A 1091 -9.77 -8.90 31.70
CA THR A 1091 -11.20 -8.60 31.92
C THR A 1091 -11.92 -8.21 30.64
N LEU A 1092 -11.28 -7.47 29.73
CA LEU A 1092 -11.86 -7.04 28.45
C LEU A 1092 -12.27 -8.24 27.59
N ALA A 1093 -11.45 -9.29 27.57
CA ALA A 1093 -11.76 -10.55 26.90
C ALA A 1093 -12.96 -11.32 27.50
N GLN A 1094 -13.37 -11.00 28.74
CA GLN A 1094 -14.57 -11.54 29.39
C GLN A 1094 -15.79 -10.64 29.18
N ASP A 1095 -15.62 -9.31 29.22
CA ASP A 1095 -16.71 -8.34 29.05
C ASP A 1095 -17.28 -8.32 27.61
N GLN A 1096 -16.45 -8.66 26.62
CA GLN A 1096 -16.87 -8.80 25.22
C GLN A 1096 -17.64 -10.09 24.91
N LEU A 1097 -17.77 -11.02 25.86
CA LEU A 1097 -18.50 -12.28 25.63
C LEU A 1097 -20.02 -12.05 25.65
N PRO A 1098 -20.76 -12.50 24.62
CA PRO A 1098 -22.20 -12.32 24.56
C PRO A 1098 -22.92 -13.12 25.66
N LEU A 1099 -24.12 -12.67 26.04
CA LEU A 1099 -24.87 -13.25 27.17
C LEU A 1099 -25.60 -14.56 26.84
N ASP A 1100 -25.82 -14.87 25.55
CA ASP A 1100 -26.41 -16.15 25.13
C ASP A 1100 -25.40 -17.29 25.31
N PRO A 1101 -25.71 -18.38 26.04
CA PRO A 1101 -24.75 -19.44 26.32
C PRO A 1101 -24.14 -20.12 25.09
N VAL A 1102 -24.83 -20.20 23.95
CA VAL A 1102 -24.29 -20.80 22.73
C VAL A 1102 -23.31 -19.85 22.05
N ALA A 1103 -23.71 -18.59 21.83
CA ALA A 1103 -22.83 -17.56 21.27
C ALA A 1103 -21.61 -17.27 22.17
N MET A 1104 -21.80 -17.29 23.50
CA MET A 1104 -20.77 -17.12 24.52
C MET A 1104 -19.69 -18.20 24.39
N ARG A 1105 -20.11 -19.45 24.22
CA ARG A 1105 -19.22 -20.58 23.95
C ARG A 1105 -18.54 -20.46 22.60
N GLU A 1106 -19.25 -20.04 21.55
CA GLU A 1106 -18.65 -19.85 20.22
C GLU A 1106 -17.64 -18.69 20.19
N ALA A 1107 -17.80 -17.67 21.04
CA ALA A 1107 -16.80 -16.64 21.26
C ALA A 1107 -15.59 -17.18 22.04
N ILE A 1108 -15.82 -17.84 23.19
CA ILE A 1108 -14.76 -18.50 23.98
C ILE A 1108 -13.95 -19.47 23.09
N ASN A 1109 -14.62 -20.33 22.33
CA ASN A 1109 -13.98 -21.38 21.53
C ASN A 1109 -13.17 -20.87 20.32
N ARG A 1110 -13.34 -19.61 19.91
CA ARG A 1110 -12.53 -18.92 18.89
C ARG A 1110 -11.43 -18.02 19.49
N SER A 1111 -11.31 -17.98 20.82
CA SER A 1111 -10.36 -17.12 21.52
C SER A 1111 -9.22 -17.93 22.14
N GLU A 1112 -8.00 -17.42 22.06
CA GLU A 1112 -6.86 -17.91 22.87
C GLU A 1112 -6.86 -17.32 24.29
N SER A 1113 -8.00 -16.76 24.73
CA SER A 1113 -8.09 -15.94 25.95
C SER A 1113 -8.11 -16.75 27.24
N ILE A 1114 -8.39 -18.06 27.19
CA ILE A 1114 -8.47 -18.94 28.37
C ILE A 1114 -7.20 -19.76 28.55
N GLN A 1115 -6.71 -19.78 29.79
CA GLN A 1115 -5.51 -20.50 30.21
C GLN A 1115 -5.81 -21.32 31.48
N ILE A 1116 -4.93 -22.29 31.80
CA ILE A 1116 -4.93 -23.01 33.08
C ILE A 1116 -3.65 -22.68 33.84
N VAL A 1117 -3.76 -22.53 35.17
CA VAL A 1117 -2.64 -22.22 36.08
C VAL A 1117 -2.85 -22.91 37.44
N GLY A 1118 -1.90 -22.79 38.37
CA GLY A 1118 -1.96 -23.33 39.75
C GLY A 1118 -1.51 -24.78 39.87
N GLY A 1119 -1.75 -25.60 38.85
CA GLY A 1119 -1.53 -27.05 38.91
C GLY A 1119 -2.46 -27.72 39.93
N SER A 1120 -2.43 -29.05 40.00
CA SER A 1120 -3.41 -29.85 40.76
C SER A 1120 -2.77 -30.92 41.63
N ALA A 1121 -3.61 -31.56 42.45
CA ALA A 1121 -3.33 -32.82 43.16
C ALA A 1121 -2.90 -33.97 42.22
N LEU A 1122 -3.19 -33.86 40.92
CA LEU A 1122 -2.89 -34.89 39.92
C LEU A 1122 -1.90 -34.43 38.84
N SER A 1123 -1.43 -33.18 38.90
CA SER A 1123 -0.47 -32.61 37.96
C SER A 1123 0.92 -33.24 38.14
N PRO A 1124 1.57 -33.71 37.07
CA PRO A 1124 2.93 -34.23 37.11
C PRO A 1124 3.96 -33.10 37.32
N SER A 1125 5.21 -33.49 37.57
CA SER A 1125 6.37 -32.59 37.75
C SER A 1125 6.62 -31.62 36.59
N GLU A 1126 6.22 -32.00 35.37
CA GLU A 1126 6.37 -31.26 34.13
C GLU A 1126 5.37 -30.10 33.98
N VAL A 1127 4.38 -30.01 34.87
CA VAL A 1127 3.44 -28.88 34.96
C VAL A 1127 3.90 -27.95 36.08
N ASP A 1128 4.52 -26.84 35.68
CA ASP A 1128 4.88 -25.76 36.60
C ASP A 1128 3.60 -25.06 37.09
N PRO A 1129 3.28 -25.09 38.40
CA PRO A 1129 2.06 -24.47 38.93
C PRO A 1129 2.01 -22.95 38.72
N ASN A 1130 3.17 -22.30 38.58
CA ASN A 1130 3.24 -20.84 38.42
C ASN A 1130 2.99 -20.39 36.99
N ARG A 1131 3.18 -21.29 36.02
CA ARG A 1131 3.10 -21.01 34.60
C ARG A 1131 1.65 -21.10 34.10
N PRO A 1132 1.11 -20.03 33.50
CA PRO A 1132 -0.12 -20.12 32.72
C PRO A 1132 0.11 -20.91 31.44
N TYR A 1133 -0.82 -21.81 31.10
CA TYR A 1133 -0.79 -22.62 29.89
C TYR A 1133 -2.07 -22.41 29.07
N SER A 1134 -1.94 -21.98 27.82
CA SER A 1134 -3.08 -21.78 26.91
C SER A 1134 -3.90 -23.06 26.71
N VAL A 1135 -5.23 -22.92 26.80
CA VAL A 1135 -6.16 -24.03 26.62
C VAL A 1135 -6.82 -23.92 25.26
N GLN A 1136 -6.73 -24.98 24.47
CA GLN A 1136 -7.54 -25.13 23.26
C GLN A 1136 -8.97 -25.45 23.69
N PRO A 1137 -9.97 -24.55 23.59
CA PRO A 1137 -11.25 -24.73 24.29
C PRO A 1137 -12.04 -25.94 23.77
N SER A 1138 -11.84 -26.27 22.48
CA SER A 1138 -12.34 -27.48 21.82
C SER A 1138 -11.87 -28.81 22.43
N VAL A 1139 -10.78 -28.80 23.21
CA VAL A 1139 -10.28 -29.94 23.99
C VAL A 1139 -10.89 -29.93 25.40
N ALA A 1140 -11.12 -28.74 25.97
CA ALA A 1140 -11.70 -28.54 27.30
C ALA A 1140 -13.24 -28.56 27.32
N ASP A 1141 -13.92 -28.73 26.19
CA ASP A 1141 -15.38 -28.79 26.06
C ASP A 1141 -16.06 -29.86 26.95
N GLY A 1142 -15.33 -30.89 27.40
CA GLY A 1142 -15.79 -31.90 28.37
C GLY A 1142 -15.16 -31.82 29.76
N GLY A 1143 -14.36 -30.78 30.02
CA GLY A 1143 -13.54 -30.61 31.23
C GLY A 1143 -12.42 -31.64 31.39
N PHE A 1144 -11.64 -31.48 32.47
CA PHE A 1144 -10.57 -32.38 32.88
C PHE A 1144 -10.87 -32.92 34.29
N SER A 1145 -10.26 -34.05 34.68
CA SER A 1145 -10.46 -34.61 36.02
C SER A 1145 -9.91 -33.75 37.15
N ASP A 1146 -8.98 -32.83 36.85
CA ASP A 1146 -8.19 -32.10 37.83
C ASP A 1146 -8.16 -30.58 37.59
N VAL A 1147 -9.14 -30.06 36.85
CA VAL A 1147 -9.28 -28.63 36.54
C VAL A 1147 -10.65 -28.13 36.99
N GLY A 1148 -10.63 -27.06 37.78
CA GLY A 1148 -11.79 -26.30 38.25
C GLY A 1148 -11.59 -24.80 38.05
N PHE A 1149 -12.13 -23.99 38.97
CA PHE A 1149 -12.08 -22.53 38.90
C PHE A 1149 -12.40 -21.86 40.25
N ARG A 1150 -12.05 -20.56 40.34
CA ARG A 1150 -12.50 -19.60 41.35
C ARG A 1150 -13.44 -18.56 40.73
N LEU A 1151 -14.10 -17.77 41.57
CA LEU A 1151 -14.84 -16.58 41.15
C LEU A 1151 -14.01 -15.31 41.37
N ALA A 1152 -14.19 -14.31 40.52
CA ALA A 1152 -13.62 -12.97 40.69
C ALA A 1152 -14.62 -11.87 40.30
N PHE A 1153 -14.44 -10.66 40.83
CA PHE A 1153 -15.13 -9.44 40.41
C PHE A 1153 -14.32 -8.19 40.72
N ASP A 1154 -14.56 -7.11 40.01
CA ASP A 1154 -13.78 -5.87 40.10
C ASP A 1154 -14.12 -5.08 41.37
N ALA A 1155 -13.10 -4.60 42.09
CA ALA A 1155 -13.28 -3.85 43.34
C ALA A 1155 -13.66 -2.38 43.08
N THR A 1156 -13.42 -1.87 41.86
CA THR A 1156 -14.14 -0.73 41.28
C THR A 1156 -15.35 -1.25 40.52
N GLY A 1157 -16.56 -1.02 41.03
CA GLY A 1157 -17.78 -1.48 40.38
C GLY A 1157 -17.91 -0.92 38.97
N SER A 1158 -18.31 -1.79 38.03
CA SER A 1158 -18.48 -1.45 36.62
C SER A 1158 -19.35 -0.21 36.43
N ILE A 1159 -18.69 0.94 36.22
CA ILE A 1159 -19.29 2.06 35.51
C ILE A 1159 -19.30 1.60 34.07
N ASP A 1160 -20.48 1.61 33.46
CA ASP A 1160 -20.69 1.13 32.10
C ASP A 1160 -19.72 1.84 31.13
N LEU A 1161 -18.66 1.13 30.74
CA LEU A 1161 -17.62 1.63 29.84
C LEU A 1161 -18.17 1.87 28.44
N ALA A 1162 -19.25 1.19 28.04
CA ALA A 1162 -19.98 1.52 26.82
C ALA A 1162 -20.75 2.84 27.01
N SER A 1163 -21.38 3.10 28.16
CA SER A 1163 -22.02 4.39 28.47
C SER A 1163 -21.04 5.56 28.55
N LEU A 1164 -19.88 5.40 29.20
CA LEU A 1164 -18.82 6.42 29.22
C LEU A 1164 -18.25 6.69 27.82
N THR A 1165 -17.90 5.63 27.09
CA THR A 1165 -17.38 5.75 25.71
C THR A 1165 -18.43 6.32 24.77
N GLN A 1166 -19.72 5.99 24.96
CA GLN A 1166 -20.85 6.58 24.24
C GLN A 1166 -21.01 8.07 24.56
N SER A 1167 -20.89 8.48 25.83
CA SER A 1167 -20.93 9.90 26.20
C SER A 1167 -19.76 10.70 25.63
N LEU A 1168 -18.56 10.11 25.56
CA LEU A 1168 -17.41 10.70 24.87
C LEU A 1168 -17.66 10.77 23.36
N ARG A 1169 -18.21 9.70 22.75
CA ARG A 1169 -18.57 9.62 21.33
C ARG A 1169 -19.61 10.67 20.94
N GLU A 1170 -20.67 10.83 21.72
CA GLU A 1170 -21.70 11.86 21.53
C GLU A 1170 -21.12 13.28 21.61
N LYS A 1171 -20.20 13.54 22.55
CA LYS A 1171 -19.50 14.84 22.64
C LYS A 1171 -18.59 15.08 21.44
N CYS A 1172 -17.85 14.06 20.97
CA CYS A 1172 -16.98 14.16 19.80
C CYS A 1172 -17.77 14.38 18.49
N LEU A 1173 -18.92 13.72 18.34
CA LEU A 1173 -19.87 13.97 17.24
C LEU A 1173 -20.50 15.37 17.34
N GLY A 1174 -20.79 15.83 18.56
CA GLY A 1174 -21.40 17.13 18.86
C GLY A 1174 -20.48 18.35 18.68
N LEU A 1175 -19.17 18.16 18.47
CA LEU A 1175 -18.25 19.23 18.06
C LEU A 1175 -18.74 19.96 16.82
N GLN A 1176 -18.35 21.22 16.65
CA GLN A 1176 -18.81 22.13 15.60
C GLN A 1176 -17.64 22.74 14.82
N ILE A 1177 -17.78 22.79 13.49
CA ILE A 1177 -16.88 23.53 12.60
C ILE A 1177 -17.00 25.01 12.93
N VAL A 1178 -15.89 25.65 13.30
CA VAL A 1178 -15.85 27.06 13.68
C VAL A 1178 -15.43 27.87 12.48
N GLN A 1179 -16.37 28.61 11.89
CA GLN A 1179 -16.05 29.57 10.84
C GLN A 1179 -15.22 30.74 11.40
N LYS A 1180 -14.34 31.31 10.56
CA LYS A 1180 -13.56 32.50 10.91
C LYS A 1180 -14.51 33.69 11.03
N ILE A 1181 -14.70 34.20 12.25
CA ILE A 1181 -15.41 35.45 12.49
C ILE A 1181 -14.45 36.59 12.13
N ASP A 1182 -14.57 37.12 10.92
CA ASP A 1182 -13.89 38.36 10.54
C ASP A 1182 -14.43 39.53 11.39
N LYS A 1183 -13.55 40.48 11.71
CA LYS A 1183 -13.77 41.62 12.61
C LYS A 1183 -13.31 42.93 11.98
#